data_AF-A0A7C5S276-F1
#
_entry.id   AF-A0A7C5S276-F1
#
_cell.length_a   1.000
_cell.length_b   1.000
_cell.length_c   1.000
_cell.angle_alpha   90.00
_cell.angle_beta   90.00
_cell.angle_gamma   90.00
#
_symmetry.space_group_name_H-M   'P 1'
#
loop_
_entity.id
_entity.type
_entity.pdbx_description
1 polymer ?
#
loop_
_entity_poly.entity_id
_entity_poly.type
_entity_poly.pdbx_seq_one_letter_code
_entity_poly.pdbx_strand_id
1 'polypeptide(L)'
;MKKRIYKVGVLGSGVMGSGIAAHLANAGVRSIMLDIVLPELSEDDKKKGLTKESKEFRNKLAMMGKQNALNSKPAALFSKNIADLIEIGNFEDDFEKLKECDWVVEVVKEDLKIKNDLFKRIEREVFKPGMIVSSNTSGIPISKMMEGLSTEFKKHFMVTHFFNPVRYMKLLEIIPGPETSKEAIDIMSEFGEVVLGKGIVYGKDTPNFVANRIGVFTIMYTMKKMMDENYEVDEVDAIVGKPMGKPKSAAFGTVDLVGLDTLVHVFKNVYESLTHDEERETFKTPEFWLKMVEKGLWGNKAKAGFYKKDKATKKKFTIDWRTLEYREFKKYDYESLAEVKGIEDVGERVRKLISYNDRAGKFAWDLFAKTVIYATNRIGEIADDIVNIDNAMKWGFNWDKGPFEGWDGVGVEETVKRMKADGYKVPEKIEKMLSKGYKSFYKTENGKRYFFDFNTYSYKEIPAKEGMISIKGLRDDKRVVEENDGATIYDIGDEVLLLEFHTKMNAIDADIIAMMNKAVDLAEKSYRGIVIGNESQNFSVGANIFLLLGEIMQGNWKNVEGIVKAFQDANMRMKFSQVPVVGAAAGMALGGGCEVLLHCDRVQACGESYVGLVEVGVGLLPAGGGTKETLLRYLEPVMDNTNLENFYIIAKAFEQIAMAKVATSALEAKEYRYLRASDGITMNRDRVISDAKKVVLHLSEMGYRPPMPFKFRLPGESGYATIWTNLETMKNGNYISEYDMHIAKKIAWVMCGGVTSKEVLVDEQYVLDLEREAFLSLCGEQKTQERIQYMLMNNKPLRN
;
A
#
# COMPACT_ATOMS: atom_id res chain seq x y z
N MET A 1 -23.59 -18.83 -15.76
CA MET A 1 -22.19 -18.62 -15.33
C MET A 1 -22.02 -17.13 -15.05
N LYS A 2 -21.44 -16.73 -13.91
CA LYS A 2 -21.08 -15.31 -13.68
C LYS A 2 -20.08 -14.88 -14.77
N LYS A 3 -20.34 -13.75 -15.44
CA LYS A 3 -19.42 -13.20 -16.46
C LYS A 3 -18.11 -12.75 -15.78
N ARG A 4 -16.97 -13.06 -16.38
CA ARG A 4 -15.63 -12.75 -15.84
C ARG A 4 -14.88 -11.89 -16.86
N ILE A 5 -14.06 -10.95 -16.37
CA ILE A 5 -13.21 -10.10 -17.21
C ILE A 5 -11.83 -10.75 -17.32
N TYR A 6 -11.45 -11.18 -18.52
CA TYR A 6 -10.18 -11.86 -18.81
C TYR A 6 -9.21 -11.00 -19.60
N LYS A 7 -9.72 -10.16 -20.51
CA LYS A 7 -8.90 -9.24 -21.33
C LYS A 7 -9.51 -7.84 -21.32
N VAL A 8 -8.65 -6.83 -21.16
CA VAL A 8 -9.05 -5.42 -21.05
C VAL A 8 -8.40 -4.57 -22.14
N GLY A 9 -9.19 -3.74 -22.81
CA GLY A 9 -8.68 -2.70 -23.70
C GLY A 9 -8.46 -1.41 -22.92
N VAL A 10 -7.24 -0.85 -22.97
CA VAL A 10 -6.90 0.43 -22.34
C VAL A 10 -6.63 1.45 -23.45
N LEU A 11 -7.50 2.46 -23.57
CA LEU A 11 -7.41 3.45 -24.65
C LEU A 11 -6.77 4.73 -24.13
N GLY A 12 -5.52 4.96 -24.54
CA GLY A 12 -4.63 6.01 -24.03
C GLY A 12 -3.48 5.41 -23.24
N SER A 13 -2.25 5.82 -23.55
CA SER A 13 -1.01 5.28 -22.97
C SER A 13 -0.24 6.26 -22.08
N GLY A 14 -0.90 7.34 -21.65
CA GLY A 14 -0.37 8.31 -20.70
C GLY A 14 -0.14 7.71 -19.30
N VAL A 15 0.10 8.57 -18.31
CA VAL A 15 0.41 8.14 -16.92
C VAL A 15 -0.69 7.23 -16.34
N MET A 16 -1.96 7.61 -16.48
CA MET A 16 -3.08 6.81 -15.98
C MET A 16 -3.29 5.53 -16.78
N GLY A 17 -3.27 5.59 -18.12
CA GLY A 17 -3.49 4.42 -18.97
C GLY A 17 -2.42 3.34 -18.78
N SER A 18 -1.13 3.73 -18.80
CA SER A 18 -0.03 2.82 -18.49
C SER A 18 -0.07 2.30 -17.05
N GLY A 19 -0.51 3.12 -16.08
CA GLY A 19 -0.73 2.70 -14.70
C GLY A 19 -1.85 1.67 -14.53
N ILE A 20 -2.97 1.84 -15.24
CA ILE A 20 -4.09 0.89 -15.26
C ILE A 20 -3.65 -0.43 -15.92
N ALA A 21 -2.99 -0.37 -17.07
CA ALA A 21 -2.45 -1.56 -17.74
C ALA A 21 -1.45 -2.33 -16.86
N ALA A 22 -0.58 -1.61 -16.14
CA ALA A 22 0.33 -2.21 -15.18
C ALA A 22 -0.40 -2.86 -13.99
N HIS A 23 -1.43 -2.21 -13.45
CA HIS A 23 -2.21 -2.77 -12.34
C HIS A 23 -3.03 -4.00 -12.75
N LEU A 24 -3.55 -4.02 -13.98
CA LEU A 24 -4.17 -5.20 -14.57
C LEU A 24 -3.18 -6.37 -14.66
N ALA A 25 -1.96 -6.11 -15.12
CA ALA A 25 -0.90 -7.12 -15.15
C ALA A 25 -0.55 -7.63 -13.73
N ASN A 26 -0.52 -6.75 -12.71
CA ASN A 26 -0.31 -7.15 -11.31
C ASN A 26 -1.38 -8.13 -10.82
N ALA A 27 -2.62 -7.97 -11.29
CA ALA A 27 -3.74 -8.86 -11.01
C ALA A 27 -3.77 -10.12 -11.91
N GLY A 28 -2.79 -10.30 -12.81
CA GLY A 28 -2.75 -11.41 -13.77
C GLY A 28 -3.72 -11.25 -14.95
N VAL A 29 -4.28 -10.07 -15.16
CA VAL A 29 -5.24 -9.77 -16.23
C VAL A 29 -4.51 -9.24 -17.46
N ARG A 30 -4.80 -9.80 -18.64
CA ARG A 30 -4.20 -9.36 -19.89
C ARG A 30 -4.80 -8.04 -20.35
N SER A 31 -3.98 -7.18 -20.93
CA SER A 31 -4.46 -5.92 -21.51
C SER A 31 -3.87 -5.65 -22.88
N ILE A 32 -4.63 -4.92 -23.70
CA ILE A 32 -4.12 -4.27 -24.91
C ILE A 32 -4.22 -2.76 -24.72
N MET A 33 -3.07 -2.08 -24.70
CA MET A 33 -2.98 -0.64 -24.55
C MET A 33 -2.80 0.01 -25.92
N LEU A 34 -3.78 0.79 -26.34
CA LEU A 34 -3.81 1.46 -27.64
C LEU A 34 -3.66 2.97 -27.47
N ASP A 35 -2.99 3.61 -28.43
CA ASP A 35 -2.93 5.07 -28.53
C ASP A 35 -2.99 5.53 -30.00
N ILE A 36 -3.02 6.83 -30.23
CA ILE A 36 -2.99 7.40 -31.59
C ILE A 36 -1.62 7.22 -32.25
N VAL A 37 -1.60 7.15 -33.59
CA VAL A 37 -0.37 7.35 -34.37
C VAL A 37 -0.02 8.84 -34.40
N LEU A 38 1.25 9.16 -34.10
CA LEU A 38 1.73 10.54 -34.20
C LEU A 38 1.71 11.03 -35.67
N PRO A 39 1.27 12.27 -35.93
CA PRO A 39 1.12 12.76 -37.30
C PRO A 39 2.47 12.92 -38.03
N GLU A 40 3.54 13.18 -37.29
CA GLU A 40 4.88 13.49 -37.82
C GLU A 40 5.99 12.76 -37.05
N LEU A 41 7.07 12.48 -37.77
CA LEU A 41 8.30 11.94 -37.19
C LEU A 41 9.08 13.04 -36.46
N SER A 42 9.59 12.73 -35.28
CA SER A 42 10.59 13.59 -34.62
C SER A 42 11.96 13.45 -35.31
N GLU A 43 12.86 14.41 -35.07
CA GLU A 43 14.24 14.34 -35.59
C GLU A 43 14.98 13.09 -35.12
N ASP A 44 14.70 12.62 -33.90
CA ASP A 44 15.30 11.38 -33.40
C ASP A 44 14.73 10.13 -34.08
N ASP A 45 13.46 10.14 -34.52
CA ASP A 45 12.89 9.03 -35.31
C ASP A 45 13.56 8.96 -36.68
N LYS A 46 13.78 10.11 -37.32
CA LYS A 46 14.49 10.21 -38.61
C LYS A 46 15.93 9.70 -38.49
N LYS A 47 16.65 10.08 -37.42
CA LYS A 47 18.03 9.59 -37.15
C LYS A 47 18.09 8.08 -36.96
N LYS A 48 17.04 7.46 -36.39
CA LYS A 48 16.91 6.00 -36.26
C LYS A 48 16.49 5.31 -37.57
N GLY A 49 16.27 6.04 -38.66
CA GLY A 49 15.82 5.50 -39.93
C GLY A 49 14.37 5.04 -39.95
N LEU A 50 13.55 5.50 -38.99
CA LEU A 50 12.12 5.14 -38.93
C LEU A 50 11.33 5.89 -40.02
N THR A 51 10.25 5.27 -40.47
CA THR A 51 9.27 5.82 -41.43
C THR A 51 7.88 5.87 -40.80
N LYS A 52 6.91 6.55 -41.44
CA LYS A 52 5.51 6.57 -40.97
C LYS A 52 4.85 5.19 -40.92
N GLU A 53 5.35 4.25 -41.73
CA GLU A 53 4.89 2.86 -41.77
C GLU A 53 5.62 1.94 -40.78
N SER A 54 6.69 2.43 -40.14
CA SER A 54 7.45 1.61 -39.19
C SER A 54 6.61 1.31 -37.96
N LYS A 55 6.45 0.04 -37.61
CA LYS A 55 5.68 -0.38 -36.44
C LYS A 55 6.16 0.27 -35.13
N GLU A 56 7.48 0.47 -34.98
CA GLU A 56 8.05 1.19 -33.84
C GLU A 56 7.55 2.64 -33.75
N PHE A 57 7.44 3.34 -34.88
CA PHE A 57 6.92 4.70 -34.92
C PHE A 57 5.40 4.74 -34.69
N ARG A 58 4.65 3.86 -35.35
CA ARG A 58 3.18 3.80 -35.22
C ARG A 58 2.73 3.48 -33.80
N ASN A 59 3.47 2.61 -33.10
CA ASN A 59 3.20 2.26 -31.70
C ASN A 59 4.01 3.08 -30.68
N LYS A 60 4.66 4.17 -31.10
CA LYS A 60 5.63 4.91 -30.26
C LYS A 60 5.05 5.36 -28.93
N LEU A 61 3.84 5.92 -28.90
CA LEU A 61 3.20 6.38 -27.66
C LEU A 61 2.93 5.21 -26.70
N ALA A 62 2.28 4.15 -27.18
CA ALA A 62 2.01 2.96 -26.37
C ALA A 62 3.29 2.28 -25.86
N MET A 63 4.33 2.21 -26.69
CA MET A 63 5.65 1.71 -26.31
C MET A 63 6.29 2.55 -25.21
N MET A 64 6.25 3.88 -25.33
CA MET A 64 6.73 4.80 -24.30
C MET A 64 5.94 4.65 -23.00
N GLY A 65 4.60 4.53 -23.08
CA GLY A 65 3.74 4.28 -21.92
C GLY A 65 4.14 3.01 -21.16
N LYS A 66 4.32 1.89 -21.88
CA LYS A 66 4.77 0.62 -21.29
C LYS A 66 6.16 0.75 -20.66
N GLN A 67 7.10 1.43 -21.33
CA GLN A 67 8.45 1.65 -20.82
C GLN A 67 8.46 2.56 -19.58
N ASN A 68 7.60 3.57 -19.53
CA ASN A 68 7.43 4.45 -18.38
C ASN A 68 6.90 3.67 -17.17
N ALA A 69 5.92 2.79 -17.37
CA ALA A 69 5.42 1.91 -16.29
C ALA A 69 6.53 1.00 -15.75
N LEU A 70 7.35 0.40 -16.62
CA LEU A 70 8.50 -0.45 -16.25
C LEU A 70 9.58 0.27 -15.44
N ASN A 71 9.77 1.57 -15.70
CA ASN A 71 10.82 2.39 -15.08
C ASN A 71 10.31 3.29 -13.95
N SER A 72 9.01 3.26 -13.68
CA SER A 72 8.36 4.12 -12.69
C SER A 72 8.94 3.94 -11.29
N LYS A 73 9.00 5.04 -10.53
CA LYS A 73 9.39 5.06 -9.12
C LYS A 73 8.41 5.96 -8.36
N PRO A 74 7.60 5.42 -7.42
CA PRO A 74 7.52 4.02 -7.02
C PRO A 74 7.01 3.10 -8.16
N ALA A 75 7.29 1.80 -8.07
CA ALA A 75 7.11 0.85 -9.17
C ALA A 75 5.63 0.55 -9.46
N ALA A 76 5.19 0.75 -10.71
CA ALA A 76 3.82 0.45 -11.14
C ALA A 76 3.52 -1.05 -11.23
N LEU A 77 4.54 -1.87 -11.49
CA LEU A 77 4.44 -3.32 -11.59
C LEU A 77 4.99 -4.01 -10.33
N PHE A 78 4.38 -5.13 -9.95
CA PHE A 78 4.85 -6.03 -8.90
C PHE A 78 6.15 -6.72 -9.30
N SER A 79 6.27 -7.11 -10.57
CA SER A 79 7.48 -7.65 -11.18
C SER A 79 7.60 -7.15 -12.62
N LYS A 80 8.83 -7.01 -13.11
CA LYS A 80 9.05 -6.70 -14.53
C LYS A 80 8.68 -7.87 -15.45
N ASN A 81 8.67 -9.10 -14.94
CA ASN A 81 8.42 -10.32 -15.72
C ASN A 81 6.96 -10.44 -16.20
N ILE A 82 6.03 -9.70 -15.58
CA ILE A 82 4.62 -9.70 -15.98
C ILE A 82 4.28 -8.59 -17.00
N ALA A 83 5.26 -7.80 -17.44
CA ALA A 83 5.02 -6.75 -18.42
C ALA A 83 4.53 -7.27 -19.78
N ASP A 84 4.76 -8.55 -20.10
CA ASP A 84 4.26 -9.19 -21.32
C ASP A 84 2.75 -9.43 -21.30
N LEU A 85 2.08 -9.30 -20.14
CA LEU A 85 0.62 -9.23 -20.07
C LEU A 85 0.05 -7.93 -20.66
N ILE A 86 0.90 -6.96 -20.99
CA ILE A 86 0.53 -5.68 -21.61
C ILE A 86 0.94 -5.73 -23.09
N GLU A 87 -0.01 -6.06 -23.95
CA GLU A 87 0.10 -5.87 -25.39
C GLU A 87 0.00 -4.37 -25.71
N ILE A 88 0.74 -3.90 -26.72
CA ILE A 88 0.69 -2.51 -27.19
C ILE A 88 0.27 -2.46 -28.65
N GLY A 89 -0.44 -1.41 -29.03
CA GLY A 89 -0.86 -1.16 -30.41
C GLY A 89 -1.30 0.29 -30.63
N ASN A 90 -1.96 0.54 -31.76
CA ASN A 90 -2.52 1.85 -32.08
C ASN A 90 -3.98 1.79 -32.57
N PHE A 91 -4.65 2.95 -32.58
CA PHE A 91 -6.06 3.05 -32.97
C PHE A 91 -6.32 2.81 -34.46
N GLU A 92 -5.31 2.90 -35.31
CA GLU A 92 -5.44 2.74 -36.76
C GLU A 92 -5.32 1.26 -37.16
N ASP A 93 -4.35 0.54 -36.59
CA ASP A 93 -4.00 -0.83 -36.98
C ASP A 93 -4.64 -1.91 -36.10
N ASP A 94 -4.86 -1.60 -34.81
CA ASP A 94 -5.15 -2.63 -33.80
C ASP A 94 -6.54 -2.47 -33.16
N PHE A 95 -7.35 -1.50 -33.57
CA PHE A 95 -8.65 -1.21 -32.94
C PHE A 95 -9.60 -2.42 -32.91
N GLU A 96 -9.60 -3.23 -33.97
CA GLU A 96 -10.44 -4.43 -34.04
C GLU A 96 -10.13 -5.46 -32.95
N LYS A 97 -8.91 -5.50 -32.42
CA LYS A 97 -8.54 -6.41 -31.32
C LYS A 97 -9.33 -6.14 -30.04
N LEU A 98 -9.94 -4.96 -29.90
CA LEU A 98 -10.86 -4.67 -28.80
C LEU A 98 -12.08 -5.59 -28.80
N LYS A 99 -12.43 -6.22 -29.93
CA LYS A 99 -13.45 -7.28 -30.00
C LYS A 99 -13.11 -8.48 -29.10
N GLU A 100 -11.86 -8.68 -28.70
CA GLU A 100 -11.47 -9.76 -27.78
C GLU A 100 -11.60 -9.37 -26.30
N CYS A 101 -11.88 -8.10 -26.00
CA CYS A 101 -11.90 -7.59 -24.64
C CYS A 101 -13.29 -7.74 -24.01
N ASP A 102 -13.32 -8.03 -22.71
CA ASP A 102 -14.55 -8.06 -21.90
C ASP A 102 -14.87 -6.67 -21.34
N TRP A 103 -13.83 -5.85 -21.14
CA TRP A 103 -13.89 -4.48 -20.65
C TRP A 103 -12.99 -3.58 -21.49
N VAL A 104 -13.49 -2.41 -21.88
CA VAL A 104 -12.71 -1.33 -22.51
C VAL A 104 -12.77 -0.08 -21.63
N VAL A 105 -11.62 0.42 -21.19
CA VAL A 105 -11.49 1.64 -20.40
C VAL A 105 -10.83 2.75 -21.20
N GLU A 106 -11.54 3.87 -21.30
CA GLU A 106 -11.08 5.09 -21.95
C GLU A 106 -10.30 5.98 -20.97
N VAL A 107 -9.10 6.37 -21.38
CA VAL A 107 -8.14 7.18 -20.61
C VAL A 107 -7.40 8.16 -21.54
N VAL A 108 -8.08 8.67 -22.56
CA VAL A 108 -7.56 9.65 -23.51
C VAL A 108 -7.69 11.07 -22.95
N LYS A 109 -7.26 12.06 -23.75
CA LYS A 109 -7.31 13.48 -23.40
C LYS A 109 -8.69 13.89 -22.89
N GLU A 110 -8.72 14.75 -21.87
CA GLU A 110 -9.95 15.28 -21.25
C GLU A 110 -10.63 16.32 -22.16
N ASP A 111 -11.16 15.84 -23.29
CA ASP A 111 -11.87 16.60 -24.31
C ASP A 111 -13.15 15.86 -24.71
N LEU A 112 -14.30 16.53 -24.58
CA LEU A 112 -15.61 15.91 -24.81
C LEU A 112 -15.77 15.42 -26.26
N LYS A 113 -15.28 16.17 -27.25
CA LYS A 113 -15.44 15.79 -28.65
C LYS A 113 -14.62 14.53 -28.96
N ILE A 114 -13.37 14.49 -28.51
CA ILE A 114 -12.50 13.32 -28.68
C ILE A 114 -13.14 12.07 -28.05
N LYS A 115 -13.66 12.19 -26.83
CA LYS A 115 -14.33 11.07 -26.13
C LYS A 115 -15.61 10.63 -26.85
N ASN A 116 -16.45 11.58 -27.29
CA ASN A 116 -17.68 11.26 -28.05
C ASN A 116 -17.38 10.52 -29.35
N ASP A 117 -16.40 11.00 -30.12
CA ASP A 117 -15.99 10.36 -31.37
C ASP A 117 -15.44 8.95 -31.11
N LEU A 118 -14.65 8.78 -30.04
CA LEU A 118 -14.13 7.48 -29.64
C LEU A 118 -15.23 6.51 -29.21
N PHE A 119 -16.18 6.92 -28.36
CA PHE A 119 -17.28 6.02 -27.93
C PHE A 119 -18.19 5.62 -29.08
N LYS A 120 -18.49 6.54 -30.01
CA LYS A 120 -19.23 6.21 -31.25
C LYS A 120 -18.48 5.20 -32.10
N ARG A 121 -17.15 5.33 -32.19
CA ARG A 121 -16.32 4.35 -32.89
C ARG A 121 -16.34 2.99 -32.19
N ILE A 122 -16.22 2.96 -30.87
CA ILE A 122 -16.31 1.71 -30.08
C ILE A 122 -17.64 1.02 -30.34
N GLU A 123 -18.76 1.76 -30.22
CA GLU A 123 -20.10 1.21 -30.49
C GLU A 123 -20.23 0.64 -31.90
N ARG A 124 -19.74 1.36 -32.90
CA ARG A 124 -19.86 0.97 -34.31
C ARG A 124 -19.00 -0.24 -34.68
N GLU A 125 -17.77 -0.30 -34.20
CA GLU A 125 -16.76 -1.23 -34.72
C GLU A 125 -16.51 -2.46 -33.85
N VAL A 126 -16.64 -2.36 -32.52
CA VAL A 126 -16.14 -3.41 -31.61
C VAL A 126 -17.08 -3.79 -30.47
N PHE A 127 -18.05 -2.93 -30.12
CA PHE A 127 -18.99 -3.20 -29.04
C PHE A 127 -19.87 -4.41 -29.32
N LYS A 128 -20.17 -5.15 -28.27
CA LYS A 128 -21.12 -6.26 -28.27
C LYS A 128 -21.82 -6.31 -26.92
N PRO A 129 -23.11 -6.71 -26.87
CA PRO A 129 -23.87 -6.77 -25.63
C PRO A 129 -23.12 -7.47 -24.49
N GLY A 130 -23.05 -6.80 -23.35
CA GLY A 130 -22.33 -7.25 -22.16
C GLY A 130 -20.84 -6.92 -22.12
N MET A 131 -20.23 -6.37 -23.17
CA MET A 131 -18.90 -5.75 -23.04
C MET A 131 -19.05 -4.51 -22.16
N ILE A 132 -18.30 -4.44 -21.06
CA ILE A 132 -18.29 -3.24 -20.23
C ILE A 132 -17.45 -2.18 -20.92
N VAL A 133 -17.95 -0.96 -21.01
CA VAL A 133 -17.19 0.19 -21.48
C VAL A 133 -17.15 1.22 -20.35
N SER A 134 -16.00 1.80 -20.08
CA SER A 134 -15.92 2.85 -19.08
C SER A 134 -15.00 3.99 -19.48
N SER A 135 -15.14 5.11 -18.78
CA SER A 135 -14.21 6.24 -18.84
C SER A 135 -13.51 6.41 -17.50
N ASN A 136 -12.24 6.79 -17.53
CA ASN A 136 -11.48 7.30 -16.37
C ASN A 136 -11.47 8.85 -16.34
N THR A 137 -12.48 9.51 -16.92
CA THR A 137 -12.64 10.98 -16.82
C THR A 137 -12.63 11.43 -15.36
N SER A 138 -12.15 12.65 -15.09
CA SER A 138 -12.15 13.24 -13.75
C SER A 138 -13.32 14.19 -13.50
N GLY A 139 -14.25 14.33 -14.46
CA GLY A 139 -15.42 15.19 -14.26
C GLY A 139 -16.24 15.59 -15.49
N ILE A 140 -16.05 14.96 -16.65
CA ILE A 140 -16.96 15.16 -17.79
C ILE A 140 -18.26 14.39 -17.52
N PRO A 141 -19.45 15.03 -17.62
CA PRO A 141 -20.72 14.35 -17.37
C PRO A 141 -20.96 13.15 -18.30
N ILE A 142 -21.40 12.03 -17.74
CA ILE A 142 -21.74 10.80 -18.49
C ILE A 142 -22.79 11.09 -19.54
N SER A 143 -23.81 11.87 -19.18
CA SER A 143 -24.88 12.28 -20.10
C SER A 143 -24.36 12.92 -21.39
N LYS A 144 -23.28 13.73 -21.32
CA LYS A 144 -22.66 14.36 -22.48
C LYS A 144 -21.79 13.39 -23.27
N MET A 145 -21.08 12.50 -22.59
CA MET A 145 -20.23 11.48 -23.25
C MET A 145 -21.06 10.48 -24.06
N MET A 146 -22.27 10.18 -23.58
CA MET A 146 -23.15 9.15 -24.14
C MET A 146 -24.14 9.69 -25.19
N GLU A 147 -23.99 10.94 -25.61
CA GLU A 147 -24.89 11.57 -26.58
C GLU A 147 -24.82 10.89 -27.95
N GLY A 148 -25.97 10.40 -28.41
CA GLY A 148 -26.11 9.72 -29.70
C GLY A 148 -25.72 8.24 -29.72
N LEU A 149 -25.40 7.64 -28.57
CA LEU A 149 -25.16 6.18 -28.44
C LEU A 149 -26.47 5.43 -28.13
N SER A 150 -26.51 4.14 -28.49
CA SER A 150 -27.69 3.30 -28.27
C SER A 150 -27.96 3.02 -26.79
N THR A 151 -29.22 2.76 -26.43
CA THR A 151 -29.60 2.31 -25.09
C THR A 151 -28.86 1.05 -24.66
N GLU A 152 -28.57 0.14 -25.60
CA GLU A 152 -27.83 -1.08 -25.27
C GLU A 152 -26.39 -0.76 -24.84
N PHE A 153 -25.70 0.13 -25.55
CA PHE A 153 -24.36 0.58 -25.15
C PHE A 153 -24.37 1.23 -23.76
N LYS A 154 -25.33 2.13 -23.53
CA LYS A 154 -25.43 2.88 -22.27
C LYS A 154 -25.67 2.00 -21.04
N LYS A 155 -26.36 0.86 -21.19
CA LYS A 155 -26.54 -0.13 -20.10
C LYS A 155 -25.24 -0.73 -19.59
N HIS A 156 -24.20 -0.75 -20.42
CA HIS A 156 -22.88 -1.30 -20.09
C HIS A 156 -21.82 -0.21 -19.92
N PHE A 157 -22.22 1.07 -19.91
CA PHE A 157 -21.33 2.19 -19.71
C PHE A 157 -21.34 2.71 -18.27
N MET A 158 -20.17 3.08 -17.75
CA MET A 158 -20.03 3.82 -16.47
C MET A 158 -18.70 4.59 -16.42
N VAL A 159 -18.47 5.40 -15.39
CA VAL A 159 -17.10 5.88 -15.08
C VAL A 159 -16.46 4.92 -14.08
N THR A 160 -15.21 4.54 -14.36
CA THR A 160 -14.32 3.83 -13.45
C THR A 160 -13.12 4.73 -13.18
N HIS A 161 -13.20 5.56 -12.14
CA HIS A 161 -12.22 6.60 -11.87
C HIS A 161 -11.16 6.10 -10.87
N PHE A 162 -9.99 5.79 -11.40
CA PHE A 162 -8.78 5.40 -10.68
C PHE A 162 -8.00 6.62 -10.18
N PHE A 163 -7.25 6.43 -9.10
CA PHE A 163 -6.42 7.47 -8.50
C PHE A 163 -4.94 7.17 -8.70
N ASN A 164 -4.15 8.20 -9.03
CA ASN A 164 -2.71 8.07 -9.24
C ASN A 164 -1.94 8.12 -7.91
N PRO A 165 -0.95 7.24 -7.66
CA PRO A 165 -0.53 6.12 -8.51
C PRO A 165 -1.45 4.90 -8.43
N VAL A 166 -1.84 4.38 -9.59
CA VAL A 166 -2.92 3.37 -9.73
C VAL A 166 -2.68 2.14 -8.86
N ARG A 167 -1.45 1.61 -8.77
CA ARG A 167 -1.12 0.45 -7.92
C ARG A 167 -1.41 0.71 -6.44
N TYR A 168 -0.99 1.86 -5.93
CA TYR A 168 -0.94 2.15 -4.48
C TYR A 168 -2.22 2.76 -3.93
N MET A 169 -2.99 3.50 -4.73
CA MET A 169 -4.24 4.10 -4.27
C MET A 169 -5.32 3.03 -4.16
N LYS A 170 -5.93 2.90 -2.98
CA LYS A 170 -6.98 1.89 -2.72
C LYS A 170 -8.27 2.21 -3.46
N LEU A 171 -8.58 3.50 -3.67
CA LEU A 171 -9.86 3.93 -4.21
C LEU A 171 -10.06 3.59 -5.69
N LEU A 172 -11.25 3.07 -6.01
CA LEU A 172 -11.87 3.09 -7.32
C LEU A 172 -13.29 3.65 -7.18
N GLU A 173 -13.54 4.79 -7.81
CA GLU A 173 -14.90 5.35 -7.89
C GLU A 173 -15.65 4.72 -9.07
N ILE A 174 -16.83 4.17 -8.80
CA ILE A 174 -17.77 3.69 -9.81
C ILE A 174 -18.93 4.68 -9.88
N ILE A 175 -19.06 5.36 -11.03
CA ILE A 175 -20.13 6.32 -11.28
C ILE A 175 -21.05 5.75 -12.37
N PRO A 176 -22.20 5.16 -11.99
CA PRO A 176 -23.17 4.69 -12.96
C PRO A 176 -23.88 5.87 -13.62
N GLY A 177 -24.13 5.74 -14.92
CA GLY A 177 -25.06 6.61 -15.63
C GLY A 177 -26.52 6.22 -15.34
N PRO A 178 -27.49 7.04 -15.76
CA PRO A 178 -28.91 6.79 -15.50
C PRO A 178 -29.44 5.48 -16.10
N GLU A 179 -28.84 5.03 -17.22
CA GLU A 179 -29.24 3.81 -17.94
C GLU A 179 -28.35 2.60 -17.59
N THR A 180 -27.30 2.78 -16.80
CA THR A 180 -26.34 1.71 -16.46
C THR A 180 -27.05 0.59 -15.71
N SER A 181 -26.87 -0.64 -16.19
CA SER A 181 -27.50 -1.81 -15.58
C SER A 181 -26.85 -2.20 -14.26
N LYS A 182 -27.66 -2.69 -13.31
CA LYS A 182 -27.17 -3.22 -12.03
C LYS A 182 -26.18 -4.38 -12.23
N GLU A 183 -26.39 -5.22 -13.23
CA GLU A 183 -25.49 -6.32 -13.56
C GLU A 183 -24.08 -5.81 -13.93
N ALA A 184 -23.97 -4.78 -14.78
CA ALA A 184 -22.69 -4.19 -15.12
C ALA A 184 -21.98 -3.60 -13.89
N ILE A 185 -22.73 -2.93 -13.01
CA ILE A 185 -22.20 -2.36 -11.76
C ILE A 185 -21.68 -3.49 -10.85
N ASP A 186 -22.48 -4.54 -10.64
CA ASP A 186 -22.11 -5.67 -9.78
C ASP A 186 -20.85 -6.38 -10.30
N ILE A 187 -20.76 -6.64 -11.62
CA ILE A 187 -19.56 -7.23 -12.26
C ILE A 187 -18.33 -6.34 -12.01
N MET A 188 -18.47 -5.04 -12.22
CA MET A 188 -17.34 -4.12 -12.16
C MET A 188 -16.87 -3.89 -10.72
N SER A 189 -17.81 -3.84 -9.76
CA SER A 189 -17.52 -3.80 -8.33
C SER A 189 -16.85 -5.08 -7.84
N GLU A 190 -17.37 -6.26 -8.18
CA GLU A 190 -16.78 -7.55 -7.79
C GLU A 190 -15.36 -7.69 -8.38
N PHE A 191 -15.16 -7.33 -9.64
CA PHE A 191 -13.84 -7.34 -10.27
C PHE A 191 -12.88 -6.33 -9.64
N GLY A 192 -13.31 -5.09 -9.43
CA GLY A 192 -12.50 -4.06 -8.79
C GLY A 192 -12.09 -4.44 -7.38
N GLU A 193 -13.01 -5.01 -6.60
CA GLU A 193 -12.76 -5.38 -5.21
C GLU A 193 -11.94 -6.65 -5.03
N VAL A 194 -12.29 -7.72 -5.75
CA VAL A 194 -11.69 -9.05 -5.55
C VAL A 194 -10.45 -9.24 -6.41
N VAL A 195 -10.53 -8.85 -7.69
CA VAL A 195 -9.44 -9.08 -8.66
C VAL A 195 -8.43 -7.94 -8.64
N LEU A 196 -8.86 -6.68 -8.65
CA LEU A 196 -7.94 -5.54 -8.61
C LEU A 196 -7.53 -5.12 -7.20
N GLY A 197 -8.20 -5.61 -6.16
CA GLY A 197 -7.90 -5.25 -4.77
C GLY A 197 -8.23 -3.81 -4.39
N LYS A 198 -9.15 -3.16 -5.12
CA LYS A 198 -9.59 -1.78 -4.87
C LYS A 198 -10.72 -1.72 -3.86
N GLY A 199 -10.77 -0.61 -3.12
CA GLY A 199 -11.94 -0.20 -2.36
C GLY A 199 -12.90 0.53 -3.28
N ILE A 200 -14.13 0.01 -3.40
CA ILE A 200 -15.17 0.58 -4.26
C ILE A 200 -15.92 1.68 -3.51
N VAL A 201 -16.03 2.85 -4.15
CA VAL A 201 -16.94 3.93 -3.75
C VAL A 201 -17.91 4.17 -4.89
N TYR A 202 -19.20 4.21 -4.55
CA TYR A 202 -20.25 4.60 -5.48
C TYR A 202 -20.47 6.10 -5.38
N GLY A 203 -20.29 6.79 -6.51
CA GLY A 203 -20.55 8.21 -6.64
C GLY A 203 -21.64 8.51 -7.67
N LYS A 204 -22.07 9.76 -7.73
CA LYS A 204 -23.03 10.27 -8.71
C LYS A 204 -22.32 11.07 -9.80
N ASP A 205 -22.95 11.15 -10.98
CA ASP A 205 -22.48 11.92 -12.14
C ASP A 205 -22.54 13.42 -11.86
N THR A 206 -21.57 13.89 -11.08
CA THR A 206 -21.43 15.27 -10.62
C THR A 206 -19.97 15.72 -10.76
N PRO A 207 -19.70 17.03 -10.92
CA PRO A 207 -18.34 17.52 -11.12
C PRO A 207 -17.39 17.06 -9.99
N ASN A 208 -16.28 16.42 -10.39
CA ASN A 208 -15.26 15.84 -9.50
C ASN A 208 -15.73 14.71 -8.56
N PHE A 209 -16.88 14.09 -8.83
CA PHE A 209 -17.38 12.92 -8.11
C PHE A 209 -17.33 13.08 -6.57
N VAL A 210 -16.71 12.14 -5.85
CA VAL A 210 -16.72 12.12 -4.38
C VAL A 210 -15.41 12.62 -3.80
N ALA A 211 -14.32 11.87 -3.99
CA ALA A 211 -13.04 12.15 -3.34
C ALA A 211 -12.46 13.49 -3.82
N ASN A 212 -12.39 13.70 -5.14
CA ASN A 212 -11.84 14.93 -5.68
C ASN A 212 -12.67 16.15 -5.27
N ARG A 213 -14.00 16.00 -5.17
CA ARG A 213 -14.86 17.09 -4.75
C ARG A 213 -14.55 17.56 -3.32
N ILE A 214 -14.49 16.65 -2.35
CA ILE A 214 -14.18 16.98 -0.96
C ILE A 214 -12.70 17.36 -0.77
N GLY A 215 -11.78 16.64 -1.41
CA GLY A 215 -10.34 16.86 -1.29
C GLY A 215 -9.89 18.20 -1.87
N VAL A 216 -10.37 18.55 -3.07
CA VAL A 216 -10.08 19.86 -3.70
C VAL A 216 -10.65 20.99 -2.86
N PHE A 217 -11.89 20.87 -2.37
CA PHE A 217 -12.46 21.86 -1.47
C PHE A 217 -11.56 22.08 -0.23
N THR A 218 -11.14 20.99 0.41
CA THR A 218 -10.31 21.06 1.62
C THR A 218 -8.98 21.77 1.36
N ILE A 219 -8.30 21.47 0.24
CA ILE A 219 -7.04 22.13 -0.15
C ILE A 219 -7.26 23.61 -0.43
N MET A 220 -8.29 23.95 -1.20
CA MET A 220 -8.58 25.34 -1.59
C MET A 220 -9.00 26.18 -0.39
N TYR A 221 -9.82 25.62 0.51
CA TYR A 221 -10.21 26.29 1.74
C TYR A 221 -9.02 26.49 2.68
N THR A 222 -8.16 25.48 2.83
CA THR A 222 -6.90 25.58 3.60
C THR A 222 -6.04 26.74 3.08
N MET A 223 -5.92 26.87 1.77
CA MET A 223 -5.13 27.94 1.15
C MET A 223 -5.77 29.31 1.31
N LYS A 224 -7.08 29.43 1.12
CA LYS A 224 -7.82 30.66 1.40
C LYS A 224 -7.58 31.12 2.84
N LYS A 225 -7.74 30.22 3.81
CA LYS A 225 -7.54 30.52 5.23
C LYS A 225 -6.08 30.89 5.55
N MET A 226 -5.11 30.22 4.92
CA MET A 226 -3.70 30.57 5.01
C MET A 226 -3.46 32.03 4.61
N MET A 227 -4.06 32.47 3.50
CA MET A 227 -3.93 33.84 3.01
C MET A 227 -4.65 34.84 3.92
N ASP A 228 -5.91 34.58 4.26
CA ASP A 228 -6.76 35.48 5.05
C ASP A 228 -6.15 35.81 6.43
N GLU A 229 -5.49 34.83 7.05
CA GLU A 229 -4.91 34.97 8.38
C GLU A 229 -3.37 35.00 8.39
N ASN A 230 -2.76 35.12 7.21
CA ASN A 230 -1.32 35.34 7.04
C ASN A 230 -0.42 34.21 7.59
N TYR A 231 -0.79 32.94 7.36
CA TYR A 231 0.04 31.77 7.71
C TYR A 231 1.15 31.51 6.70
N GLU A 232 2.14 30.75 7.13
CA GLU A 232 3.19 30.21 6.29
C GLU A 232 2.86 28.81 5.74
N VAL A 233 3.46 28.43 4.60
CA VAL A 233 3.22 27.13 3.94
C VAL A 233 3.61 25.94 4.83
N ASP A 234 4.78 25.98 5.46
CA ASP A 234 5.25 24.96 6.40
C ASP A 234 4.55 24.98 7.76
N GLU A 235 4.02 26.13 8.19
CA GLU A 235 3.16 26.25 9.37
C GLU A 235 1.85 25.50 9.17
N VAL A 236 1.17 25.73 8.05
CA VAL A 236 -0.10 25.07 7.72
C VAL A 236 0.09 23.57 7.58
N ASP A 237 1.10 23.10 6.85
CA ASP A 237 1.33 21.66 6.69
C ASP A 237 1.70 20.98 8.02
N ALA A 238 2.32 21.70 8.98
CA ALA A 238 2.56 21.19 10.33
C ALA A 238 1.26 20.98 11.13
N ILE A 239 0.24 21.82 10.91
CA ILE A 239 -1.08 21.73 11.54
C ILE A 239 -1.94 20.65 10.85
N VAL A 240 -2.09 20.78 9.53
CA VAL A 240 -3.04 20.00 8.73
C VAL A 240 -2.59 18.57 8.51
N GLY A 241 -1.30 18.26 8.64
CA GLY A 241 -0.76 16.91 8.41
C GLY A 241 -1.21 15.86 9.44
N LYS A 242 -0.24 15.18 10.04
CA LYS A 242 -0.50 14.12 11.03
C LYS A 242 -1.40 14.55 12.22
N PRO A 243 -1.25 15.77 12.79
CA PRO A 243 -2.10 16.17 13.92
C PRO A 243 -3.59 16.10 13.59
N MET A 244 -3.99 16.47 12.37
CA MET A 244 -5.38 16.38 11.89
C MET A 244 -5.75 15.04 11.19
N GLY A 245 -4.88 14.02 11.28
CA GLY A 245 -5.13 12.71 10.66
C GLY A 245 -5.05 12.71 9.14
N LYS A 246 -4.19 13.55 8.55
CA LYS A 246 -3.89 13.60 7.11
C LYS A 246 -2.53 12.97 6.81
N PRO A 247 -2.25 12.59 5.55
CA PRO A 247 -0.97 11.97 5.21
C PRO A 247 0.22 12.89 5.51
N LYS A 248 1.44 12.33 5.57
CA LYS A 248 2.68 13.08 5.82
C LYS A 248 2.94 14.22 4.81
N SER A 249 2.34 14.14 3.62
CA SER A 249 2.39 15.19 2.60
C SER A 249 1.46 16.37 2.90
N ALA A 250 0.58 16.27 3.91
CA ALA A 250 -0.33 17.31 4.35
C ALA A 250 -1.08 17.96 3.16
N ALA A 251 -1.25 19.28 3.13
CA ALA A 251 -1.94 19.98 2.05
C ALA A 251 -0.97 20.30 0.91
N PHE A 252 0.05 21.10 1.16
CA PHE A 252 0.94 21.64 0.12
C PHE A 252 1.95 20.62 -0.39
N GLY A 253 2.41 19.70 0.46
CA GLY A 253 3.22 18.57 -0.02
C GLY A 253 2.43 17.63 -0.94
N THR A 254 1.12 17.50 -0.75
CA THR A 254 0.23 16.75 -1.67
C THR A 254 0.06 17.49 -2.99
N VAL A 255 -0.09 18.82 -2.95
CA VAL A 255 -0.10 19.67 -4.14
C VAL A 255 1.19 19.51 -4.96
N ASP A 256 2.36 19.53 -4.31
CA ASP A 256 3.65 19.30 -4.99
C ASP A 256 3.75 17.89 -5.59
N LEU A 257 3.11 16.89 -4.98
CA LEU A 257 3.08 15.53 -5.49
C LEU A 257 2.25 15.41 -6.78
N VAL A 258 1.08 16.04 -6.81
CA VAL A 258 0.17 16.03 -7.98
C VAL A 258 0.70 16.94 -9.09
N GLY A 259 1.19 18.12 -8.73
CA GLY A 259 1.64 19.16 -9.64
C GLY A 259 0.69 20.35 -9.67
N LEU A 260 1.24 21.55 -9.46
CA LEU A 260 0.48 22.79 -9.33
C LEU A 260 -0.28 23.14 -10.59
N ASP A 261 0.35 22.98 -11.76
CA ASP A 261 -0.22 23.23 -13.09
C ASP A 261 -1.42 22.32 -13.38
N THR A 262 -1.31 21.04 -13.02
CA THR A 262 -2.40 20.07 -13.19
C THR A 262 -3.60 20.46 -12.33
N LEU A 263 -3.36 20.87 -11.09
CA LEU A 263 -4.41 21.31 -10.17
C LEU A 263 -5.09 22.62 -10.62
N VAL A 264 -4.38 23.56 -11.26
CA VAL A 264 -5.01 24.77 -11.82
C VAL A 264 -6.12 24.40 -12.81
N HIS A 265 -5.89 23.41 -13.68
CA HIS A 265 -6.92 22.94 -14.60
C HIS A 265 -8.12 22.32 -13.89
N VAL A 266 -7.87 21.53 -12.84
CA VAL A 266 -8.93 20.94 -12.01
C VAL A 266 -9.76 22.03 -11.33
N PHE A 267 -9.11 23.00 -10.67
CA PHE A 267 -9.78 24.09 -9.97
C PHE A 267 -10.63 24.93 -10.92
N LYS A 268 -10.10 25.24 -12.11
CA LYS A 268 -10.83 25.96 -13.14
C LYS A 268 -12.10 25.21 -13.56
N ASN A 269 -11.98 23.92 -13.89
CA ASN A 269 -13.12 23.10 -14.29
C ASN A 269 -14.20 23.04 -13.20
N VAL A 270 -13.80 22.89 -11.94
CA VAL A 270 -14.70 22.87 -10.78
C VAL A 270 -15.42 24.22 -10.64
N TYR A 271 -14.68 25.33 -10.65
CA TYR A 271 -15.25 26.66 -10.53
C TYR A 271 -16.25 27.00 -11.65
N GLU A 272 -15.94 26.58 -12.89
CA GLU A 272 -16.82 26.78 -14.05
C GLU A 272 -18.06 25.88 -14.00
N SER A 273 -17.92 24.64 -13.53
CA SER A 273 -19.03 23.67 -13.48
C SER A 273 -19.98 23.87 -12.30
N LEU A 274 -19.52 24.45 -11.20
CA LEU A 274 -20.26 24.54 -9.95
C LEU A 274 -21.00 25.86 -9.75
N THR A 275 -21.86 26.21 -10.70
CA THR A 275 -22.61 27.48 -10.70
C THR A 275 -23.54 27.66 -9.50
N HIS A 276 -23.92 26.59 -8.81
CA HIS A 276 -24.87 26.60 -7.69
C HIS A 276 -24.28 26.12 -6.35
N ASP A 277 -22.98 25.82 -6.29
CA ASP A 277 -22.32 25.40 -5.05
C ASP A 277 -22.12 26.60 -4.11
N GLU A 278 -22.46 26.44 -2.83
CA GLU A 278 -22.40 27.50 -1.83
C GLU A 278 -20.98 27.98 -1.51
N GLU A 279 -19.96 27.16 -1.82
CA GLU A 279 -18.53 27.45 -1.67
C GLU A 279 -17.84 27.61 -3.03
N ARG A 280 -18.59 27.86 -4.12
CA ARG A 280 -18.04 28.05 -5.48
C ARG A 280 -16.83 28.97 -5.51
N GLU A 281 -16.91 30.10 -4.82
CA GLU A 281 -15.86 31.13 -4.79
C GLU A 281 -14.54 30.62 -4.17
N THR A 282 -14.61 29.64 -3.27
CA THR A 282 -13.43 29.01 -2.66
C THR A 282 -12.60 28.25 -3.71
N PHE A 283 -13.19 27.82 -4.83
CA PHE A 283 -12.47 27.13 -5.90
C PHE A 283 -11.70 28.04 -6.87
N LYS A 284 -11.72 29.37 -6.68
CA LYS A 284 -10.90 30.28 -7.49
C LYS A 284 -9.43 30.14 -7.16
N THR A 285 -8.61 29.83 -8.17
CA THR A 285 -7.15 29.77 -8.03
C THR A 285 -6.59 31.15 -7.64
N PRO A 286 -5.81 31.26 -6.54
CA PRO A 286 -5.18 32.52 -6.15
C PRO A 286 -4.10 32.98 -7.14
N GLU A 287 -3.91 34.30 -7.24
CA GLU A 287 -2.95 34.91 -8.18
C GLU A 287 -1.50 34.44 -7.96
N PHE A 288 -1.07 34.29 -6.70
CA PHE A 288 0.31 33.85 -6.40
C PHE A 288 0.58 32.44 -6.95
N TRP A 289 -0.41 31.55 -6.94
CA TRP A 289 -0.29 30.19 -7.48
C TRP A 289 -0.17 30.22 -9.00
N LEU A 290 -0.94 31.07 -9.69
CA LEU A 290 -0.82 31.25 -11.13
C LEU A 290 0.61 31.72 -11.49
N LYS A 291 1.15 32.69 -10.74
CA LYS A 291 2.54 33.16 -10.89
C LYS A 291 3.57 32.05 -10.63
N MET A 292 3.33 31.16 -9.67
CA MET A 292 4.20 29.99 -9.44
C MET A 292 4.22 29.06 -10.66
N VAL A 293 3.06 28.79 -11.26
CA VAL A 293 2.95 27.96 -12.46
C VAL A 293 3.65 28.60 -13.66
N GLU A 294 3.48 29.91 -13.86
CA GLU A 294 4.19 30.67 -14.90
C GLU A 294 5.71 30.63 -14.73
N LYS A 295 6.21 30.63 -13.50
CA LYS A 295 7.63 30.49 -13.16
C LYS A 295 8.17 29.04 -13.26
N GLY A 296 7.36 28.07 -13.68
CA GLY A 296 7.78 26.68 -13.80
C GLY A 296 7.86 25.91 -12.47
N LEU A 297 7.27 26.44 -11.39
CA LEU A 297 7.28 25.80 -10.07
C LEU A 297 6.17 24.75 -9.95
N TRP A 298 6.29 23.66 -10.70
CA TRP A 298 5.22 22.66 -10.85
C TRP A 298 5.26 21.52 -9.83
N GLY A 299 5.98 21.67 -8.71
CA GLY A 299 6.09 20.66 -7.66
C GLY A 299 7.19 19.64 -7.93
N ASN A 300 6.98 18.38 -7.50
CA ASN A 300 7.99 17.33 -7.52
C ASN A 300 8.51 17.03 -8.92
N LYS A 301 7.67 17.13 -9.96
CA LYS A 301 8.08 16.92 -11.36
C LYS A 301 9.06 17.99 -11.87
N ALA A 302 8.94 19.21 -11.38
CA ALA A 302 9.88 20.30 -11.64
C ALA A 302 10.99 20.40 -10.58
N LYS A 303 10.96 19.53 -9.54
CA LYS A 303 11.84 19.57 -8.35
C LYS A 303 11.74 20.88 -7.55
N ALA A 304 10.70 21.67 -7.78
CA ALA A 304 10.43 22.96 -7.17
C ALA A 304 8.93 23.27 -7.24
N GLY A 305 8.32 23.63 -6.11
CA GLY A 305 6.92 23.99 -5.97
C GLY A 305 6.70 24.80 -4.69
N PHE A 306 5.81 24.34 -3.82
CA PHE A 306 5.73 24.85 -2.45
C PHE A 306 6.99 24.51 -1.66
N TYR A 307 7.58 23.34 -1.93
CA TYR A 307 8.83 22.89 -1.35
C TYR A 307 9.90 22.66 -2.41
N LYS A 308 11.15 22.80 -1.99
CA LYS A 308 12.31 22.27 -2.73
C LYS A 308 13.32 21.70 -1.75
N LYS A 309 14.15 20.77 -2.23
CA LYS A 309 15.26 20.20 -1.46
C LYS A 309 16.58 20.48 -2.15
N ASP A 310 17.55 20.95 -1.39
CA ASP A 310 18.92 21.03 -1.86
C ASP A 310 19.51 19.62 -1.94
N LYS A 311 20.10 19.26 -3.08
CA LYS A 311 20.57 17.90 -3.32
C LYS A 311 21.83 17.55 -2.52
N ALA A 312 22.69 18.53 -2.26
CA ALA A 312 24.00 18.36 -1.63
C ALA A 312 23.88 18.36 -0.11
N THR A 313 23.24 19.38 0.45
CA THR A 313 23.06 19.59 1.89
C THR A 313 21.86 18.85 2.47
N LYS A 314 20.95 18.36 1.61
CA LYS A 314 19.65 17.77 1.98
C LYS A 314 18.72 18.73 2.75
N LYS A 315 19.06 20.02 2.83
CA LYS A 315 18.20 21.04 3.44
C LYS A 315 16.89 21.17 2.69
N LYS A 316 15.79 21.31 3.45
CA LYS A 316 14.44 21.55 2.92
C LYS A 316 14.16 23.06 2.94
N PHE A 317 13.60 23.56 1.86
CA PHE A 317 13.16 24.94 1.71
C PHE A 317 11.67 24.97 1.41
N THR A 318 11.02 26.08 1.78
CA THR A 318 9.62 26.36 1.47
C THR A 318 9.52 27.72 0.80
N ILE A 319 8.51 27.91 -0.05
CA ILE A 319 8.24 29.20 -0.67
C ILE A 319 7.50 30.11 0.32
N ASP A 320 7.86 31.40 0.35
CA ASP A 320 7.01 32.45 0.89
C ASP A 320 6.01 32.85 -0.21
N TRP A 321 4.72 32.63 0.02
CA TRP A 321 3.68 32.83 -0.98
C TRP A 321 3.49 34.31 -1.36
N ARG A 322 4.00 35.25 -0.55
CA ARG A 322 3.88 36.70 -0.79
C ARG A 322 4.96 37.21 -1.74
N THR A 323 6.19 36.75 -1.56
CA THR A 323 7.35 37.18 -2.36
C THR A 323 7.69 36.22 -3.49
N LEU A 324 7.24 34.97 -3.39
CA LEU A 324 7.62 33.84 -4.22
C LEU A 324 9.12 33.48 -4.14
N GLU A 325 9.77 33.88 -3.06
CA GLU A 325 11.15 33.50 -2.75
C GLU A 325 11.19 32.30 -1.81
N TYR A 326 12.25 31.50 -1.90
CA TYR A 326 12.42 30.36 -1.02
C TYR A 326 13.19 30.74 0.23
N ARG A 327 12.66 30.32 1.38
CA ARG A 327 13.33 30.38 2.68
C ARG A 327 13.57 28.99 3.25
N GLU A 328 14.46 28.89 4.24
CA GLU A 328 14.66 27.62 4.95
C GLU A 328 13.37 27.17 5.65
N PHE A 329 13.12 25.85 5.64
CA PHE A 329 11.97 25.24 6.31
C PHE A 329 12.08 25.44 7.83
N LYS A 330 10.99 25.89 8.46
CA LYS A 330 10.91 26.15 9.89
C LYS A 330 10.07 25.07 10.59
N LYS A 331 10.47 24.69 11.80
CA LYS A 331 9.63 23.89 12.71
C LYS A 331 8.79 24.80 13.60
N TYR A 332 7.58 24.37 13.90
CA TYR A 332 6.62 25.12 14.70
C TYR A 332 6.29 24.32 15.96
N ASP A 333 6.49 24.92 17.12
CA ASP A 333 6.38 24.29 18.44
C ASP A 333 5.20 24.91 19.23
N TYR A 334 4.00 24.89 18.63
CA TYR A 334 2.78 25.30 19.32
C TYR A 334 2.43 24.32 20.44
N GLU A 335 1.88 24.82 21.55
CA GLU A 335 1.42 23.99 22.67
C GLU A 335 0.43 22.93 22.19
N SER A 336 -0.54 23.32 21.36
CA SER A 336 -1.53 22.41 20.80
C SER A 336 -0.92 21.27 19.96
N LEU A 337 0.21 21.50 19.27
CA LEU A 337 0.91 20.47 18.49
C LEU A 337 1.75 19.54 19.38
N ALA A 338 2.31 20.07 20.47
CA ALA A 338 3.05 19.27 21.45
C ALA A 338 2.11 18.31 22.21
N GLU A 339 0.94 18.81 22.62
CA GLU A 339 -0.03 18.12 23.47
C GLU A 339 -0.79 16.98 22.77
N VAL A 340 -0.78 16.97 21.45
CA VAL A 340 -1.41 15.91 20.62
C VAL A 340 -0.40 14.86 20.16
N LYS A 341 0.89 15.06 20.47
CA LYS A 341 1.96 14.15 20.09
C LYS A 341 1.84 12.85 20.89
N GLY A 342 1.73 11.73 20.18
CA GLY A 342 1.62 10.40 20.80
C GLY A 342 0.19 9.92 21.03
N ILE A 343 -0.83 10.75 20.79
CA ILE A 343 -2.22 10.30 20.79
C ILE A 343 -2.48 9.49 19.51
N GLU A 344 -2.79 8.20 19.66
CA GLU A 344 -3.00 7.30 18.53
C GLU A 344 -4.39 7.45 17.91
N ASP A 345 -5.46 7.54 18.72
CA ASP A 345 -6.81 7.76 18.20
C ASP A 345 -6.93 9.15 17.57
N VAL A 346 -7.24 9.16 16.28
CA VAL A 346 -7.34 10.38 15.47
C VAL A 346 -8.46 11.30 15.98
N GLY A 347 -9.55 10.74 16.49
CA GLY A 347 -10.70 11.50 16.98
C GLY A 347 -10.33 12.30 18.23
N GLU A 348 -9.76 11.62 19.22
CA GLU A 348 -9.21 12.23 20.44
C GLU A 348 -8.13 13.26 20.10
N ARG A 349 -7.21 12.91 19.19
CA ARG A 349 -6.12 13.78 18.76
C ARG A 349 -6.65 15.09 18.17
N VAL A 350 -7.60 15.00 17.24
CA VAL A 350 -8.23 16.19 16.63
C VAL A 350 -9.06 16.96 17.65
N ARG A 351 -9.85 16.28 18.50
CA ARG A 351 -10.64 16.90 19.57
C ARG A 351 -9.75 17.75 20.48
N LYS A 352 -8.60 17.21 20.88
CA LYS A 352 -7.64 17.93 21.72
C LYS A 352 -7.04 19.09 20.94
N LEU A 353 -6.56 18.90 19.70
CA LEU A 353 -5.98 19.96 18.87
C LEU A 353 -6.91 21.18 18.73
N ILE A 354 -8.16 20.97 18.32
CA ILE A 354 -9.12 22.06 18.05
C ILE A 354 -9.60 22.77 19.32
N SER A 355 -9.37 22.20 20.50
CA SER A 355 -9.76 22.80 21.78
C SER A 355 -8.83 23.95 22.23
N TYR A 356 -7.62 24.02 21.66
CA TYR A 356 -6.66 25.08 21.99
C TYR A 356 -7.02 26.40 21.31
N ASN A 357 -6.72 27.49 22.01
CA ASN A 357 -6.92 28.87 21.54
C ASN A 357 -5.65 29.50 20.94
N ASP A 358 -4.57 28.74 20.85
CA ASP A 358 -3.38 29.15 20.11
C ASP A 358 -3.65 29.19 18.60
N ARG A 359 -2.67 29.66 17.84
CA ARG A 359 -2.82 29.88 16.39
C ARG A 359 -3.11 28.57 15.64
N ALA A 360 -2.43 27.48 16.00
CA ALA A 360 -2.63 26.18 15.40
C ALA A 360 -4.02 25.58 15.71
N GLY A 361 -4.47 25.63 16.96
CA GLY A 361 -5.78 25.12 17.37
C GLY A 361 -6.94 25.88 16.71
N LYS A 362 -6.83 27.20 16.56
CA LYS A 362 -7.81 28.03 15.83
C LYS A 362 -7.89 27.69 14.35
N PHE A 363 -6.75 27.53 13.68
CA PHE A 363 -6.71 27.12 12.28
C PHE A 363 -7.31 25.73 12.09
N ALA A 364 -6.94 24.78 12.95
CA ALA A 364 -7.44 23.42 12.91
C ALA A 364 -8.96 23.37 13.14
N TRP A 365 -9.49 24.17 14.08
CA TRP A 365 -10.93 24.26 14.33
C TRP A 365 -11.70 24.74 13.10
N ASP A 366 -11.27 25.86 12.52
CA ASP A 366 -11.94 26.46 11.37
C ASP A 366 -11.95 25.53 10.15
N LEU A 367 -10.79 24.94 9.84
CA LEU A 367 -10.67 23.95 8.77
C LEU A 367 -11.54 22.71 9.02
N PHE A 368 -11.52 22.18 10.25
CA PHE A 368 -12.36 21.05 10.62
C PHE A 368 -13.85 21.37 10.41
N ALA A 369 -14.31 22.49 10.98
CA ALA A 369 -15.72 22.87 10.94
C ALA A 369 -16.21 23.04 9.49
N LYS A 370 -15.45 23.73 8.66
CA LYS A 370 -15.80 23.94 7.25
C LYS A 370 -15.76 22.68 6.42
N THR A 371 -14.80 21.79 6.68
CA THR A 371 -14.71 20.50 5.99
C THR A 371 -15.94 19.64 6.24
N VAL A 372 -16.36 19.49 7.50
CA VAL A 372 -17.51 18.62 7.83
C VAL A 372 -18.85 19.22 7.40
N ILE A 373 -19.00 20.55 7.45
CA ILE A 373 -20.17 21.25 6.90
C ILE A 373 -20.27 21.01 5.40
N TYR A 374 -19.16 21.21 4.68
CA TYR A 374 -19.13 20.99 3.23
C TYR A 374 -19.45 19.53 2.87
N ALA A 375 -18.77 18.57 3.51
CA ALA A 375 -19.03 17.15 3.30
C ALA A 375 -20.50 16.78 3.53
N THR A 376 -21.13 17.35 4.56
CA THR A 376 -22.54 17.14 4.88
C THR A 376 -23.48 17.68 3.80
N ASN A 377 -23.18 18.86 3.25
CA ASN A 377 -23.97 19.46 2.17
C ASN A 377 -23.94 18.59 0.91
N ARG A 378 -22.82 17.92 0.65
CA ARG A 378 -22.66 17.02 -0.50
C ARG A 378 -23.38 15.67 -0.37
N ILE A 379 -23.83 15.27 0.82
CA ILE A 379 -24.62 14.04 1.00
C ILE A 379 -25.91 14.11 0.18
N GLY A 380 -26.14 13.10 -0.65
CA GLY A 380 -27.25 13.01 -1.60
C GLY A 380 -26.93 13.63 -2.96
N GLU A 381 -25.97 14.56 -3.03
CA GLU A 381 -25.50 15.20 -4.27
C GLU A 381 -24.41 14.36 -4.94
N ILE A 382 -23.33 14.04 -4.21
CA ILE A 382 -22.16 13.35 -4.78
C ILE A 382 -22.15 11.84 -4.49
N ALA A 383 -22.78 11.43 -3.39
CA ALA A 383 -22.93 10.04 -2.95
C ALA A 383 -24.18 9.92 -2.07
N ASP A 384 -24.77 8.72 -2.01
CA ASP A 384 -26.02 8.49 -1.27
C ASP A 384 -25.83 8.39 0.25
N ASP A 385 -24.64 8.05 0.71
CA ASP A 385 -24.35 7.81 2.12
C ASP A 385 -22.97 8.34 2.55
N ILE A 386 -22.79 8.41 3.87
CA ILE A 386 -21.56 8.88 4.52
C ILE A 386 -20.41 7.87 4.40
N VAL A 387 -20.70 6.59 4.19
CA VAL A 387 -19.68 5.53 4.11
C VAL A 387 -18.86 5.70 2.84
N ASN A 388 -19.54 5.98 1.72
CA ASN A 388 -18.92 6.29 0.44
C ASN A 388 -18.06 7.55 0.52
N ILE A 389 -18.53 8.62 1.17
CA ILE A 389 -17.75 9.85 1.36
C ILE A 389 -16.52 9.62 2.25
N ASP A 390 -16.68 8.93 3.37
CA ASP A 390 -15.56 8.65 4.28
C ASP A 390 -14.51 7.77 3.62
N ASN A 391 -14.94 6.71 2.95
CA ASN A 391 -14.04 5.81 2.23
C ASN A 391 -13.36 6.50 1.04
N ALA A 392 -14.05 7.40 0.33
CA ALA A 392 -13.46 8.22 -0.72
C ALA A 392 -12.26 9.03 -0.20
N MET A 393 -12.40 9.65 0.98
CA MET A 393 -11.31 10.43 1.57
C MET A 393 -10.20 9.56 2.15
N LYS A 394 -10.54 8.45 2.82
CA LYS A 394 -9.54 7.51 3.33
C LYS A 394 -8.73 6.85 2.21
N TRP A 395 -9.37 6.46 1.12
CA TRP A 395 -8.72 5.65 0.08
C TRP A 395 -8.19 6.48 -1.09
N GLY A 396 -8.74 7.67 -1.33
CA GLY A 396 -8.34 8.58 -2.41
C GLY A 396 -7.38 9.68 -1.96
N PHE A 397 -7.46 10.12 -0.71
CA PHE A 397 -6.59 11.17 -0.14
C PHE A 397 -5.79 10.69 1.08
N ASN A 398 -5.85 9.40 1.42
CA ASN A 398 -5.12 8.77 2.53
C ASN A 398 -5.34 9.47 3.88
N TRP A 399 -6.57 9.93 4.13
CA TRP A 399 -6.95 10.40 5.47
C TRP A 399 -7.04 9.21 6.43
N ASP A 400 -6.64 9.38 7.68
CA ASP A 400 -6.72 8.32 8.69
C ASP A 400 -8.20 7.98 9.01
N LYS A 401 -9.07 9.01 9.04
CA LYS A 401 -10.52 8.89 9.16
C LYS A 401 -11.21 9.81 8.14
N GLY A 402 -12.35 9.37 7.60
CA GLY A 402 -13.18 10.22 6.76
C GLY A 402 -13.82 11.39 7.55
N PRO A 403 -14.43 12.38 6.87
CA PRO A 403 -15.11 13.49 7.54
C PRO A 403 -16.04 13.09 8.69
N PHE A 404 -16.89 12.06 8.52
CA PHE A 404 -17.90 11.69 9.51
C PHE A 404 -17.34 10.77 10.59
N GLU A 405 -16.50 9.79 10.24
CA GLU A 405 -15.73 9.00 11.21
C GLU A 405 -14.86 9.88 12.11
N GLY A 406 -14.23 10.92 11.55
CA GLY A 406 -13.47 11.90 12.30
C GLY A 406 -14.37 12.74 13.21
N TRP A 407 -15.53 13.20 12.71
CA TRP A 407 -16.46 14.01 13.48
C TRP A 407 -17.05 13.26 14.68
N ASP A 408 -17.36 11.97 14.55
CA ASP A 408 -17.75 11.12 15.69
C ASP A 408 -16.68 11.08 16.77
N GLY A 409 -15.42 10.89 16.37
CA GLY A 409 -14.28 10.90 17.29
C GLY A 409 -14.11 12.25 17.99
N VAL A 410 -14.43 13.36 17.30
CA VAL A 410 -14.33 14.71 17.86
C VAL A 410 -15.52 15.04 18.79
N GLY A 411 -16.71 14.51 18.54
CA GLY A 411 -17.93 14.78 19.29
C GLY A 411 -18.88 15.70 18.54
N VAL A 412 -19.97 15.14 18.00
CA VAL A 412 -20.89 15.85 17.09
C VAL A 412 -21.69 16.93 17.80
N GLU A 413 -22.26 16.64 18.97
CA GLU A 413 -23.14 17.56 19.68
C GLU A 413 -22.39 18.82 20.15
N GLU A 414 -21.21 18.63 20.75
CA GLU A 414 -20.36 19.70 21.28
C GLU A 414 -19.85 20.61 20.18
N THR A 415 -19.38 20.04 19.07
CA THR A 415 -18.88 20.82 17.94
C THR A 415 -20.00 21.55 17.20
N VAL A 416 -21.21 20.99 17.08
CA VAL A 416 -22.37 21.72 16.55
C VAL A 416 -22.74 22.91 17.43
N LYS A 417 -22.70 22.77 18.76
CA LYS A 417 -22.93 23.89 19.69
C LYS A 417 -21.89 24.99 19.47
N ARG A 418 -20.62 24.63 19.37
CA ARG A 418 -19.53 25.59 19.09
C ARG A 418 -19.67 26.24 17.71
N MET A 419 -19.97 25.47 16.67
CA MET A 419 -20.21 25.99 15.31
C MET A 419 -21.28 27.09 15.31
N LYS A 420 -22.39 26.88 16.03
CA LYS A 420 -23.46 27.89 16.16
C LYS A 420 -22.99 29.13 16.91
N ALA A 421 -22.27 28.95 18.02
CA ALA A 421 -21.71 30.06 18.79
C ALA A 421 -20.72 30.91 17.96
N ASP A 422 -19.93 30.26 17.11
CA ASP A 422 -18.94 30.88 16.23
C ASP A 422 -19.56 31.39 14.90
N GLY A 423 -20.87 31.25 14.70
CA GLY A 423 -21.59 31.79 13.54
C GLY A 423 -21.54 30.94 12.26
N TYR A 424 -21.11 29.68 12.33
CA TYR A 424 -21.16 28.78 11.18
C TYR A 424 -22.62 28.34 10.89
N LYS A 425 -22.96 28.29 9.60
CA LYS A 425 -24.24 27.74 9.13
C LYS A 425 -24.20 26.21 9.14
N VAL A 426 -24.64 25.61 10.24
CA VAL A 426 -24.75 24.15 10.37
C VAL A 426 -25.86 23.63 9.43
N PRO A 427 -25.63 22.55 8.66
CA PRO A 427 -26.64 21.99 7.77
C PRO A 427 -27.87 21.49 8.55
N GLU A 428 -29.07 21.83 8.07
CA GLU A 428 -30.35 21.48 8.71
C GLU A 428 -30.50 19.96 8.98
N LYS A 429 -29.93 19.12 8.09
CA LYS A 429 -29.94 17.66 8.24
C LYS A 429 -29.22 17.18 9.51
N ILE A 430 -28.18 17.90 9.97
CA ILE A 430 -27.46 17.60 11.22
C ILE A 430 -28.28 18.04 12.43
N GLU A 431 -28.89 19.22 12.36
CA GLU A 431 -29.76 19.70 13.45
C GLU A 431 -30.95 18.76 13.66
N LYS A 432 -31.55 18.29 12.56
CA LYS A 432 -32.63 17.31 12.57
C LYS A 432 -32.18 15.93 13.06
N MET A 433 -30.94 15.52 12.78
CA MET A 433 -30.36 14.29 13.34
C MET A 433 -30.27 14.38 14.86
N LEU A 434 -29.68 15.47 15.38
CA LEU A 434 -29.52 15.70 16.82
C LEU A 434 -30.86 15.86 17.55
N SER A 435 -31.83 16.57 16.96
CA SER A 435 -33.15 16.75 17.57
C SER A 435 -33.95 15.44 17.68
N LYS A 436 -33.63 14.43 16.85
CA LYS A 436 -34.15 13.06 16.95
C LYS A 436 -33.38 12.18 17.94
N GLY A 437 -32.38 12.72 18.65
CA GLY A 437 -31.61 12.01 19.68
C GLY A 437 -30.40 11.24 19.16
N TYR A 438 -30.08 11.32 17.87
CA TYR A 438 -28.91 10.66 17.29
C TYR A 438 -27.67 11.53 17.47
N LYS A 439 -26.69 11.05 18.25
CA LYS A 439 -25.48 11.81 18.64
C LYS A 439 -24.21 11.43 17.90
N SER A 440 -24.26 10.41 17.05
CA SER A 440 -23.13 9.93 16.24
C SER A 440 -23.60 9.46 14.87
N PHE A 441 -22.68 9.47 13.91
CA PHE A 441 -22.87 8.95 12.56
C PHE A 441 -22.70 7.44 12.50
N TYR A 442 -21.81 6.88 13.30
CA TYR A 442 -21.55 5.45 13.38
C TYR A 442 -21.87 4.91 14.77
N LYS A 443 -22.25 3.63 14.80
CA LYS A 443 -22.31 2.84 16.03
C LYS A 443 -21.97 1.37 15.73
N THR A 444 -21.57 0.65 16.76
CA THR A 444 -21.40 -0.80 16.72
C THR A 444 -22.34 -1.43 17.74
N GLU A 445 -23.12 -2.41 17.30
CA GLU A 445 -24.03 -3.18 18.15
C GLU A 445 -23.92 -4.66 17.75
N ASN A 446 -23.65 -5.55 18.72
CA ASN A 446 -23.51 -7.00 18.50
C ASN A 446 -22.55 -7.36 17.35
N GLY A 447 -21.35 -6.76 17.33
CA GLY A 447 -20.33 -6.99 16.29
C GLY A 447 -20.66 -6.37 14.92
N LYS A 448 -21.87 -5.83 14.73
CA LYS A 448 -22.30 -5.20 13.48
C LYS A 448 -22.10 -3.69 13.53
N ARG A 449 -21.56 -3.14 12.45
CA ARG A 449 -21.36 -1.70 12.30
C ARG A 449 -22.54 -1.08 11.56
N TYR A 450 -23.00 0.06 12.05
CA TYR A 450 -24.09 0.83 11.46
C TYR A 450 -23.63 2.23 11.12
N PHE A 451 -24.26 2.83 10.12
CA PHE A 451 -24.09 4.23 9.73
C PHE A 451 -25.45 4.96 9.74
N PHE A 452 -25.44 6.25 10.03
CA PHE A 452 -26.63 7.09 10.04
C PHE A 452 -27.00 7.46 8.61
N ASP A 453 -28.18 7.05 8.17
CA ASP A 453 -28.71 7.35 6.85
C ASP A 453 -29.60 8.58 6.87
N PHE A 454 -29.18 9.64 6.19
CA PHE A 454 -29.92 10.91 6.12
C PHE A 454 -31.20 10.83 5.29
N ASN A 455 -31.39 9.78 4.49
CA ASN A 455 -32.64 9.59 3.74
C ASN A 455 -33.76 9.09 4.65
N THR A 456 -33.47 8.06 5.47
CA THR A 456 -34.45 7.48 6.40
C THR A 456 -34.43 8.10 7.80
N TYR A 457 -33.39 8.87 8.14
CA TYR A 457 -33.13 9.37 9.50
C TYR A 457 -33.09 8.24 10.54
N SER A 458 -32.37 7.16 10.20
CA SER A 458 -32.19 5.98 11.04
C SER A 458 -30.81 5.35 10.79
N TYR A 459 -30.38 4.46 11.68
CA TYR A 459 -29.17 3.68 11.46
C TYR A 459 -29.43 2.52 10.50
N LYS A 460 -28.58 2.39 9.48
CA LYS A 460 -28.53 1.25 8.57
C LYS A 460 -27.27 0.44 8.81
N GLU A 461 -27.39 -0.88 8.72
CA GLU A 461 -26.25 -1.79 8.83
C GLU A 461 -25.31 -1.52 7.64
N ILE A 462 -24.01 -1.39 7.91
CA ILE A 462 -22.99 -1.45 6.87
C ILE A 462 -22.85 -2.94 6.56
N PRO A 463 -23.23 -3.42 5.37
CA PRO A 463 -23.16 -4.83 5.06
C PRO A 463 -21.73 -5.34 5.27
N ALA A 464 -21.59 -6.39 6.07
CA ALA A 464 -20.32 -7.09 6.15
C ALA A 464 -19.96 -7.57 4.75
N LYS A 465 -18.76 -7.21 4.28
CA LYS A 465 -18.30 -7.68 2.98
C LYS A 465 -18.07 -9.17 3.07
N GLU A 466 -18.85 -9.93 2.29
CA GLU A 466 -18.85 -11.37 2.35
C GLU A 466 -17.43 -11.93 2.16
N GLY A 467 -17.00 -12.72 3.13
CA GLY A 467 -15.68 -13.36 3.12
C GLY A 467 -14.50 -12.46 3.53
N MET A 468 -14.71 -11.38 4.30
CA MET A 468 -13.66 -10.66 5.04
C MET A 468 -13.76 -10.97 6.55
N ILE A 469 -12.61 -11.06 7.23
CA ILE A 469 -12.53 -11.25 8.69
C ILE A 469 -11.93 -9.98 9.28
N SER A 470 -12.64 -9.35 10.22
CA SER A 470 -12.15 -8.18 10.95
C SER A 470 -11.75 -8.56 12.37
N ILE A 471 -10.54 -8.21 12.80
CA ILE A 471 -10.05 -8.51 14.14
C ILE A 471 -10.83 -7.74 15.20
N LYS A 472 -11.16 -6.48 14.92
CA LYS A 472 -12.06 -5.72 15.78
C LYS A 472 -13.41 -6.44 15.96
N GLY A 473 -13.97 -6.97 14.87
CA GLY A 473 -15.20 -7.78 14.93
C GLY A 473 -15.04 -9.03 15.80
N LEU A 474 -13.93 -9.75 15.67
CA LEU A 474 -13.63 -10.92 16.53
C LEU A 474 -13.59 -10.56 18.02
N ARG A 475 -12.98 -9.42 18.36
CA ARG A 475 -12.93 -8.93 19.75
C ARG A 475 -14.31 -8.53 20.25
N ASP A 476 -15.10 -7.82 19.44
CA ASP A 476 -16.48 -7.43 19.76
C ASP A 476 -17.39 -8.67 19.98
N ASP A 477 -17.15 -9.74 19.20
CA ASP A 477 -17.82 -11.04 19.31
C ASP A 477 -17.25 -11.95 20.41
N LYS A 478 -16.31 -11.46 21.22
CA LYS A 478 -15.65 -12.20 22.32
C LYS A 478 -15.00 -13.51 21.88
N ARG A 479 -14.34 -13.49 20.71
CA ARG A 479 -13.63 -14.65 20.11
C ARG A 479 -12.18 -14.81 20.56
N VAL A 480 -11.72 -14.04 21.55
CA VAL A 480 -10.38 -14.18 22.12
C VAL A 480 -10.26 -15.51 22.86
N VAL A 481 -9.22 -16.28 22.54
CA VAL A 481 -8.90 -17.57 23.18
C VAL A 481 -7.82 -17.39 24.24
N GLU A 482 -6.79 -16.59 23.94
CA GLU A 482 -5.67 -16.27 24.84
C GLU A 482 -5.05 -14.93 24.40
N GLU A 483 -4.56 -14.10 25.33
CA GLU A 483 -3.89 -12.83 25.00
C GLU A 483 -2.77 -12.50 25.99
N ASN A 484 -1.75 -11.79 25.50
CA ASN A 484 -0.73 -11.11 26.31
C ASN A 484 -0.40 -9.73 25.69
N ASP A 485 0.61 -9.04 26.25
CA ASP A 485 0.99 -7.68 25.82
C ASP A 485 1.52 -7.60 24.39
N GLY A 486 1.97 -8.71 23.79
CA GLY A 486 2.55 -8.72 22.45
C GLY A 486 1.70 -9.39 21.35
N ALA A 487 0.80 -10.29 21.71
CA ALA A 487 -0.02 -11.03 20.76
C ALA A 487 -1.37 -11.51 21.34
N THR A 488 -2.33 -11.76 20.44
CA THR A 488 -3.66 -12.32 20.78
C THR A 488 -3.96 -13.51 19.88
N ILE A 489 -4.51 -14.58 20.44
CA ILE A 489 -5.06 -15.73 19.70
C ILE A 489 -6.58 -15.60 19.68
N TYR A 490 -7.16 -15.64 18.47
CA TYR A 490 -8.61 -15.64 18.26
C TYR A 490 -9.06 -16.95 17.64
N ASP A 491 -10.29 -17.37 17.95
CA ASP A 491 -11.03 -18.35 17.15
C ASP A 491 -11.73 -17.62 15.99
N ILE A 492 -11.28 -17.89 14.76
CA ILE A 492 -11.86 -17.27 13.56
C ILE A 492 -12.94 -18.14 12.91
N GLY A 493 -13.43 -19.16 13.62
CA GLY A 493 -14.42 -20.12 13.17
C GLY A 493 -13.81 -21.24 12.32
N ASP A 494 -14.62 -22.27 12.05
CA ASP A 494 -14.23 -23.49 11.33
C ASP A 494 -13.02 -24.22 11.96
N GLU A 495 -12.89 -24.11 13.29
CA GLU A 495 -11.79 -24.67 14.06
C GLU A 495 -10.42 -24.14 13.57
N VAL A 496 -10.32 -22.85 13.22
CA VAL A 496 -9.05 -22.22 12.85
C VAL A 496 -8.70 -21.11 13.84
N LEU A 497 -7.45 -21.07 14.27
CA LEU A 497 -6.92 -20.00 15.11
C LEU A 497 -6.30 -18.88 14.26
N LEU A 498 -6.45 -17.63 14.71
CA LEU A 498 -5.66 -16.49 14.25
C LEU A 498 -4.71 -16.06 15.37
N LEU A 499 -3.41 -16.07 15.11
CA LEU A 499 -2.39 -15.44 15.95
C LEU A 499 -2.09 -14.03 15.41
N GLU A 500 -2.56 -13.01 16.14
CA GLU A 500 -2.32 -11.60 15.87
C GLU A 500 -1.11 -11.11 16.67
N PHE A 501 -0.12 -10.53 15.98
CA PHE A 501 0.92 -9.72 16.61
C PHE A 501 0.46 -8.26 16.71
N HIS A 502 0.72 -7.62 17.86
CA HIS A 502 0.30 -6.24 18.10
C HIS A 502 1.29 -5.40 18.91
N THR A 503 2.52 -5.88 19.11
CA THR A 503 3.63 -5.02 19.59
C THR A 503 3.87 -3.84 18.64
N LYS A 504 4.66 -2.85 19.07
CA LYS A 504 4.97 -1.69 18.21
C LYS A 504 5.63 -2.13 16.89
N MET A 505 4.93 -1.87 15.77
CA MET A 505 5.28 -2.34 14.41
C MET A 505 5.36 -3.87 14.27
N ASN A 506 4.74 -4.61 15.19
CA ASN A 506 4.78 -6.07 15.30
C ASN A 506 6.21 -6.60 15.37
N ALA A 507 7.08 -5.88 16.09
CA ALA A 507 8.44 -6.32 16.35
C ALA A 507 8.43 -7.53 17.29
N ILE A 508 9.16 -8.58 16.92
CA ILE A 508 9.15 -9.86 17.63
C ILE A 508 9.94 -9.73 18.94
N ASP A 509 9.28 -10.06 20.04
CA ASP A 509 9.81 -10.11 21.40
C ASP A 509 9.39 -11.41 22.12
N ALA A 510 9.69 -11.51 23.41
CA ALA A 510 9.39 -12.70 24.21
C ALA A 510 7.89 -13.02 24.29
N ASP A 511 7.02 -12.00 24.31
CA ASP A 511 5.57 -12.16 24.40
C ASP A 511 5.00 -12.77 23.12
N ILE A 512 5.46 -12.30 21.95
CA ILE A 512 5.11 -12.90 20.66
C ILE A 512 5.61 -14.36 20.60
N ILE A 513 6.87 -14.62 20.99
CA ILE A 513 7.44 -15.97 20.96
C ILE A 513 6.64 -16.93 21.87
N ALA A 514 6.24 -16.49 23.05
CA ALA A 514 5.40 -17.28 23.95
C ALA A 514 4.04 -17.61 23.32
N MET A 515 3.42 -16.64 22.64
CA MET A 515 2.13 -16.86 21.97
C MET A 515 2.22 -17.71 20.72
N MET A 516 3.33 -17.70 19.99
CA MET A 516 3.58 -18.66 18.91
C MET A 516 3.57 -20.09 19.44
N ASN A 517 4.29 -20.35 20.53
CA ASN A 517 4.31 -21.66 21.19
C ASN A 517 2.91 -22.08 21.66
N LYS A 518 2.21 -21.16 22.32
CA LYS A 518 0.85 -21.40 22.84
C LYS A 518 -0.16 -21.68 21.72
N ALA A 519 -0.04 -20.99 20.58
CA ALA A 519 -0.90 -21.23 19.42
C ALA A 519 -0.73 -22.66 18.88
N VAL A 520 0.51 -23.17 18.80
CA VAL A 520 0.77 -24.58 18.42
C VAL A 520 0.14 -25.53 19.43
N ASP A 521 0.37 -25.33 20.73
CA ASP A 521 -0.17 -26.19 21.80
C ASP A 521 -1.70 -26.30 21.72
N LEU A 522 -2.38 -25.17 21.52
CA LEU A 522 -3.83 -25.12 21.38
C LEU A 522 -4.27 -25.81 20.09
N ALA A 523 -3.59 -25.53 18.98
CA ALA A 523 -4.03 -25.98 17.68
C ALA A 523 -3.89 -27.50 17.50
N GLU A 524 -2.75 -28.07 17.90
CA GLU A 524 -2.53 -29.53 17.86
C GLU A 524 -3.51 -30.31 18.74
N LYS A 525 -4.07 -29.67 19.77
CA LYS A 525 -5.03 -30.29 20.67
C LYS A 525 -6.46 -30.31 20.13
N SER A 526 -6.91 -29.23 19.46
CA SER A 526 -8.34 -29.04 19.21
C SER A 526 -8.71 -28.19 17.99
N TYR A 527 -7.75 -27.79 17.14
CA TYR A 527 -8.05 -26.98 15.96
C TYR A 527 -7.47 -27.62 14.69
N ARG A 528 -7.96 -27.16 13.54
CA ARG A 528 -7.54 -27.60 12.21
C ARG A 528 -6.29 -26.90 11.69
N GLY A 529 -5.88 -25.79 12.30
CA GLY A 529 -4.65 -25.07 11.95
C GLY A 529 -4.62 -23.62 12.44
N ILE A 530 -3.55 -22.93 12.05
CA ILE A 530 -3.22 -21.57 12.52
C ILE A 530 -3.03 -20.64 11.33
N VAL A 531 -3.61 -19.45 11.41
CA VAL A 531 -3.24 -18.29 10.60
C VAL A 531 -2.41 -17.34 11.45
N ILE A 532 -1.22 -16.92 10.99
CA ILE A 532 -0.50 -15.79 11.60
C ILE A 532 -0.78 -14.56 10.76
N GLY A 533 -1.39 -13.51 11.32
CA GLY A 533 -1.76 -12.31 10.57
C GLY A 533 -2.30 -11.18 11.44
N ASN A 534 -2.31 -9.97 10.91
CA ASN A 534 -2.84 -8.78 11.59
C ASN A 534 -3.41 -7.76 10.58
N GLU A 535 -4.20 -6.81 11.07
CA GLU A 535 -4.77 -5.71 10.26
C GLU A 535 -3.94 -4.42 10.30
N SER A 536 -2.76 -4.44 10.93
CA SER A 536 -1.87 -3.27 11.03
C SER A 536 -1.20 -2.93 9.68
N GLN A 537 -0.38 -1.89 9.61
CA GLN A 537 0.34 -1.51 8.38
C GLN A 537 1.34 -2.57 7.91
N ASN A 538 2.00 -3.29 8.83
CA ASN A 538 3.08 -4.23 8.53
C ASN A 538 2.80 -5.57 9.19
N PHE A 539 3.12 -6.67 8.52
CA PHE A 539 3.08 -8.00 9.11
C PHE A 539 4.01 -8.06 10.34
N SER A 540 5.29 -7.78 10.14
CA SER A 540 6.31 -7.62 11.18
C SER A 540 7.57 -6.98 10.60
N VAL A 541 8.16 -6.02 11.32
CA VAL A 541 9.41 -5.37 10.92
C VAL A 541 10.68 -6.10 11.40
N GLY A 542 10.51 -7.27 12.03
CA GLY A 542 11.63 -8.10 12.50
C GLY A 542 11.73 -8.16 14.02
N ALA A 543 12.88 -8.62 14.52
CA ALA A 543 13.14 -8.71 15.94
C ALA A 543 13.24 -7.32 16.59
N ASN A 544 12.89 -7.22 17.87
CA ASN A 544 13.04 -5.99 18.64
C ASN A 544 14.53 -5.69 18.96
N ILE A 545 15.21 -5.05 18.02
CA ILE A 545 16.66 -4.73 18.13
C ILE A 545 16.99 -3.75 19.26
N PHE A 546 16.00 -3.00 19.78
CA PHE A 546 16.20 -2.15 20.95
C PHE A 546 16.39 -2.99 22.22
N LEU A 547 15.52 -3.99 22.45
CA LEU A 547 15.66 -4.91 23.57
C LEU A 547 16.96 -5.72 23.45
N LEU A 548 17.27 -6.22 22.24
CA LEU A 548 18.52 -6.93 21.98
C LEU A 548 19.75 -6.08 22.33
N LEU A 549 19.80 -4.82 21.89
CA LEU A 549 20.91 -3.92 22.20
C LEU A 549 21.04 -3.68 23.71
N GLY A 550 19.93 -3.56 24.42
CA GLY A 550 19.91 -3.42 25.88
C GLY A 550 20.60 -4.59 26.58
N GLU A 551 20.32 -5.82 26.16
CA GLU A 551 20.98 -7.03 26.69
C GLU A 551 22.46 -7.11 26.35
N ILE A 552 22.83 -6.75 25.11
CA ILE A 552 24.23 -6.68 24.67
C ILE A 552 25.02 -5.68 25.50
N MET A 553 24.48 -4.47 25.71
CA MET A 553 25.14 -3.41 26.47
C MET A 553 25.32 -3.77 27.96
N GLN A 554 24.46 -4.62 28.51
CA GLN A 554 24.58 -5.14 29.87
C GLN A 554 25.51 -6.36 29.99
N GLY A 555 25.98 -6.91 28.86
CA GLY A 555 26.80 -8.12 28.84
C GLY A 555 26.02 -9.41 29.17
N ASN A 556 24.69 -9.40 29.01
CA ASN A 556 23.81 -10.52 29.34
C ASN A 556 23.81 -11.60 28.25
N TRP A 557 24.98 -12.14 27.89
CA TRP A 557 25.15 -13.05 26.76
C TRP A 557 24.27 -14.30 26.81
N LYS A 558 24.03 -14.86 27.99
CA LYS A 558 23.11 -16.00 28.18
C LYS A 558 21.68 -15.65 27.79
N ASN A 559 21.25 -14.42 28.06
CA ASN A 559 19.91 -13.97 27.69
C ASN A 559 19.81 -13.70 26.19
N VAL A 560 20.85 -13.10 25.60
CA VAL A 560 20.94 -12.92 24.13
C VAL A 560 20.83 -14.28 23.41
N GLU A 561 21.60 -15.28 23.84
CA GLU A 561 21.52 -16.64 23.31
C GLU A 561 20.13 -17.26 23.52
N GLY A 562 19.57 -17.10 24.73
CA GLY A 562 18.24 -17.59 25.08
C GLY A 562 17.14 -17.03 24.19
N ILE A 563 17.17 -15.73 23.88
CA ILE A 563 16.20 -15.07 23.00
C ILE A 563 16.28 -15.64 21.58
N VAL A 564 17.49 -15.73 21.02
CA VAL A 564 17.70 -16.25 19.66
C VAL A 564 17.26 -17.71 19.58
N LYS A 565 17.66 -18.53 20.56
CA LYS A 565 17.27 -19.95 20.62
C LYS A 565 15.75 -20.10 20.75
N ALA A 566 15.10 -19.33 21.62
CA ALA A 566 13.66 -19.40 21.81
C ALA A 566 12.89 -19.05 20.53
N PHE A 567 13.41 -18.08 19.75
CA PHE A 567 12.82 -17.74 18.46
C PHE A 567 13.04 -18.83 17.39
N GLN A 568 14.24 -19.40 17.31
CA GLN A 568 14.52 -20.57 16.46
C GLN A 568 13.59 -21.74 16.81
N ASP A 569 13.48 -22.08 18.11
CA ASP A 569 12.63 -23.17 18.59
C ASP A 569 11.15 -22.92 18.23
N ALA A 570 10.64 -21.70 18.44
CA ALA A 570 9.26 -21.35 18.10
C ALA A 570 8.98 -21.49 16.61
N ASN A 571 9.87 -20.98 15.75
CA ASN A 571 9.76 -21.12 14.30
C ASN A 571 9.80 -22.60 13.86
N MET A 572 10.67 -23.41 14.45
CA MET A 572 10.75 -24.84 14.16
C MET A 572 9.51 -25.60 14.65
N ARG A 573 8.91 -25.20 15.78
CA ARG A 573 7.62 -25.74 16.24
C ARG A 573 6.48 -25.40 15.30
N MET A 574 6.43 -24.18 14.74
CA MET A 574 5.45 -23.85 13.70
C MET A 574 5.64 -24.74 12.47
N LYS A 575 6.89 -24.89 12.00
CA LYS A 575 7.23 -25.68 10.80
C LYS A 575 6.86 -27.16 10.92
N PHE A 576 7.02 -27.76 12.11
CA PHE A 576 6.78 -29.20 12.33
C PHE A 576 5.50 -29.50 13.12
N SER A 577 4.61 -28.51 13.23
CA SER A 577 3.30 -28.67 13.86
C SER A 577 2.47 -29.77 13.18
N GLN A 578 1.69 -30.52 13.96
CA GLN A 578 0.77 -31.54 13.43
C GLN A 578 -0.41 -30.96 12.65
N VAL A 579 -0.62 -29.65 12.73
CA VAL A 579 -1.64 -28.90 12.01
C VAL A 579 -1.00 -27.79 11.15
N PRO A 580 -1.58 -27.47 9.98
CA PRO A 580 -0.99 -26.49 9.07
C PRO A 580 -0.95 -25.08 9.67
N VAL A 581 0.15 -24.38 9.39
CA VAL A 581 0.41 -22.99 9.74
C VAL A 581 0.52 -22.16 8.46
N VAL A 582 -0.33 -21.13 8.35
CA VAL A 582 -0.37 -20.25 7.19
C VAL A 582 -0.09 -18.80 7.59
N GLY A 583 0.92 -18.19 6.96
CA GLY A 583 1.21 -16.76 7.12
C GLY A 583 0.29 -15.90 6.26
N ALA A 584 -0.36 -14.91 6.85
CA ALA A 584 -1.22 -13.92 6.21
C ALA A 584 -0.50 -12.55 6.14
N ALA A 585 0.45 -12.43 5.21
CA ALA A 585 1.38 -11.30 5.17
C ALA A 585 0.81 -10.09 4.42
N ALA A 586 1.00 -8.88 4.96
CA ALA A 586 0.74 -7.63 4.24
C ALA A 586 1.65 -6.50 4.73
N GLY A 587 2.10 -5.62 3.85
CA GLY A 587 3.12 -4.61 4.20
C GLY A 587 4.49 -5.24 4.45
N MET A 588 5.26 -4.69 5.38
CA MET A 588 6.61 -5.20 5.66
C MET A 588 6.58 -6.52 6.44
N ALA A 589 7.32 -7.51 5.95
CA ALA A 589 7.70 -8.74 6.62
C ALA A 589 9.23 -8.86 6.54
N LEU A 590 9.93 -8.16 7.43
CA LEU A 590 11.38 -7.96 7.37
C LEU A 590 12.09 -8.68 8.51
N GLY A 591 13.31 -9.13 8.26
CA GLY A 591 14.14 -9.84 9.22
C GLY A 591 13.37 -10.99 9.88
N GLY A 592 13.28 -11.02 11.22
CA GLY A 592 12.45 -11.98 11.95
C GLY A 592 11.01 -12.16 11.43
N GLY A 593 10.37 -11.11 10.89
CA GLY A 593 9.06 -11.23 10.25
C GLY A 593 9.08 -12.06 8.97
N CYS A 594 10.16 -11.94 8.18
CA CYS A 594 10.44 -12.83 7.05
C CYS A 594 10.73 -14.26 7.52
N GLU A 595 11.48 -14.42 8.62
CA GLU A 595 11.81 -15.73 9.19
C GLU A 595 10.55 -16.50 9.63
N VAL A 596 9.56 -15.83 10.23
CA VAL A 596 8.25 -16.45 10.53
C VAL A 596 7.58 -16.97 9.24
N LEU A 597 7.56 -16.19 8.17
CA LEU A 597 6.97 -16.61 6.89
C LEU A 597 7.73 -17.78 6.25
N LEU A 598 9.06 -17.80 6.36
CA LEU A 598 9.89 -18.89 5.86
C LEU A 598 9.59 -20.23 6.55
N HIS A 599 9.13 -20.20 7.80
CA HIS A 599 8.77 -21.39 8.56
C HIS A 599 7.29 -21.78 8.47
N CYS A 600 6.45 -20.97 7.80
CA CYS A 600 5.06 -21.35 7.53
C CYS A 600 4.98 -22.43 6.42
N ASP A 601 3.98 -23.31 6.52
CA ASP A 601 3.70 -24.32 5.48
C ASP A 601 3.30 -23.67 4.16
N ARG A 602 2.48 -22.63 4.26
CA ARG A 602 2.08 -21.76 3.16
C ARG A 602 2.03 -20.31 3.60
N VAL A 603 2.12 -19.43 2.63
CA VAL A 603 1.87 -18.00 2.81
C VAL A 603 0.75 -17.58 1.86
N GLN A 604 -0.24 -16.87 2.39
CA GLN A 604 -1.16 -16.06 1.62
C GLN A 604 -0.74 -14.59 1.81
N ALA A 605 -0.06 -14.03 0.81
CA ALA A 605 0.48 -12.68 0.90
C ALA A 605 -0.43 -11.66 0.18
N CYS A 606 -0.53 -10.46 0.72
CA CYS A 606 -1.02 -9.31 -0.04
C CYS A 606 -0.05 -9.01 -1.18
N GLY A 607 -0.53 -8.58 -2.35
CA GLY A 607 0.35 -8.11 -3.43
C GLY A 607 1.37 -7.07 -2.96
N GLU A 608 0.94 -6.18 -2.06
CA GLU A 608 1.76 -5.20 -1.34
C GLU A 608 2.46 -5.78 -0.10
N SER A 609 3.18 -6.90 -0.27
CA SER A 609 4.05 -7.48 0.76
C SER A 609 5.52 -7.23 0.42
N TYR A 610 6.25 -6.65 1.37
CA TYR A 610 7.65 -6.29 1.25
C TYR A 610 8.46 -7.24 2.13
N VAL A 611 9.05 -8.26 1.52
CA VAL A 611 9.59 -9.42 2.24
C VAL A 611 11.10 -9.48 2.06
N GLY A 612 11.84 -9.61 3.15
CA GLY A 612 13.27 -9.87 3.06
C GLY A 612 14.05 -9.89 4.37
N LEU A 613 15.26 -10.42 4.29
CA LEU A 613 16.21 -10.51 5.39
C LEU A 613 17.12 -9.26 5.36
N VAL A 614 17.09 -8.47 6.42
CA VAL A 614 17.66 -7.10 6.49
C VAL A 614 18.73 -6.94 7.56
N GLU A 615 19.04 -8.01 8.29
CA GLU A 615 19.92 -8.07 9.45
C GLU A 615 21.33 -7.57 9.14
N VAL A 616 21.83 -7.79 7.92
CA VAL A 616 23.14 -7.29 7.48
C VAL A 616 23.23 -5.77 7.58
N GLY A 617 22.12 -5.07 7.36
CA GLY A 617 22.02 -3.62 7.49
C GLY A 617 22.25 -3.10 8.92
N VAL A 618 22.07 -3.95 9.93
CA VAL A 618 22.36 -3.63 11.34
C VAL A 618 23.61 -4.36 11.87
N GLY A 619 24.38 -5.00 10.99
CA GLY A 619 25.62 -5.70 11.38
C GLY A 619 25.44 -7.15 11.83
N LEU A 620 24.29 -7.76 11.54
CA LEU A 620 23.95 -9.12 11.99
C LEU A 620 23.70 -10.03 10.77
N LEU A 621 23.60 -11.34 11.00
CA LEU A 621 22.97 -12.26 10.05
C LEU A 621 21.55 -12.64 10.55
N PRO A 622 20.67 -13.15 9.68
CA PRO A 622 19.40 -13.73 10.10
C PRO A 622 19.64 -14.94 11.00
N ALA A 623 18.97 -14.97 12.16
CA ALA A 623 19.26 -15.93 13.22
C ALA A 623 18.03 -16.57 13.89
N GLY A 624 16.82 -16.25 13.43
CA GLY A 624 15.59 -16.98 13.76
C GLY A 624 15.36 -18.22 12.88
N GLY A 625 16.39 -18.71 12.18
CA GLY A 625 16.33 -19.78 11.18
C GLY A 625 16.29 -19.28 9.73
N GLY A 626 16.41 -17.98 9.48
CA GLY A 626 16.33 -17.38 8.15
C GLY A 626 17.48 -17.75 7.22
N THR A 627 18.70 -17.90 7.74
CA THR A 627 19.85 -18.35 6.94
C THR A 627 19.66 -19.81 6.54
N LYS A 628 19.24 -20.64 7.50
CA LYS A 628 18.92 -22.07 7.26
C LYS A 628 17.77 -22.25 6.28
N GLU A 629 16.66 -21.52 6.43
CA GLU A 629 15.51 -21.67 5.53
C GLU A 629 15.82 -21.15 4.13
N THR A 630 16.57 -20.05 3.99
CA THR A 630 17.01 -19.59 2.67
C THR A 630 17.84 -20.67 1.96
N LEU A 631 18.77 -21.31 2.68
CA LEU A 631 19.54 -22.44 2.16
C LEU A 631 18.63 -23.60 1.71
N LEU A 632 17.65 -23.96 2.53
CA LEU A 632 16.65 -24.98 2.21
C LEU A 632 15.85 -24.62 0.94
N ARG A 633 15.34 -23.39 0.81
CA ARG A 633 14.53 -22.97 -0.36
C ARG A 633 15.29 -23.04 -1.69
N TYR A 634 16.61 -22.93 -1.64
CA TYR A 634 17.47 -23.03 -2.81
C TYR A 634 17.86 -24.47 -3.13
N LEU A 635 18.06 -25.31 -2.11
CA LEU A 635 18.51 -26.70 -2.28
C LEU A 635 17.37 -27.71 -2.47
N GLU A 636 16.20 -27.49 -1.87
CA GLU A 636 15.04 -28.40 -1.92
C GLU A 636 14.70 -28.88 -3.36
N PRO A 637 14.71 -28.05 -4.42
CA PRO A 637 14.38 -28.51 -5.76
C PRO A 637 15.44 -29.37 -6.47
N VAL A 638 16.65 -29.48 -5.91
CA VAL A 638 17.82 -30.05 -6.62
C VAL A 638 18.55 -31.17 -5.88
N MET A 639 18.23 -31.43 -4.60
CA MET A 639 19.05 -32.33 -3.78
C MET A 639 19.02 -33.81 -4.16
N ASP A 640 17.98 -34.29 -4.87
CA ASP A 640 17.94 -35.68 -5.34
C ASP A 640 18.94 -35.96 -6.48
N ASN A 641 19.53 -34.92 -7.08
CA ASN A 641 20.59 -35.06 -8.08
C ASN A 641 21.96 -35.09 -7.41
N THR A 642 22.42 -36.29 -7.06
CA THR A 642 23.72 -36.54 -6.40
C THR A 642 24.97 -36.12 -7.19
N ASN A 643 24.82 -35.63 -8.44
CA ASN A 643 25.91 -35.23 -9.34
C ASN A 643 25.99 -33.71 -9.60
N LEU A 644 25.09 -32.89 -9.07
CA LEU A 644 25.16 -31.43 -9.25
C LEU A 644 26.11 -30.80 -8.23
N GLU A 645 27.10 -30.05 -8.71
CA GLU A 645 27.88 -29.14 -7.86
C GLU A 645 26.95 -28.02 -7.36
N ASN A 646 26.41 -28.20 -6.15
CA ASN A 646 25.44 -27.27 -5.55
C ASN A 646 26.03 -25.92 -5.14
N PHE A 647 27.34 -25.70 -5.33
CA PHE A 647 28.02 -24.48 -4.92
C PHE A 647 27.41 -23.23 -5.57
N TYR A 648 27.08 -23.26 -6.86
CA TYR A 648 26.46 -22.11 -7.54
C TYR A 648 25.10 -21.73 -6.94
N ILE A 649 24.33 -22.72 -6.48
CA ILE A 649 23.02 -22.53 -5.86
C ILE A 649 23.19 -21.92 -4.46
N ILE A 650 24.14 -22.43 -3.67
CA ILE A 650 24.51 -21.89 -2.36
C ILE A 650 25.03 -20.46 -2.49
N ALA A 651 25.86 -20.17 -3.50
CA ALA A 651 26.37 -18.83 -3.78
C ALA A 651 25.24 -17.82 -4.06
N LYS A 652 24.15 -18.24 -4.73
CA LYS A 652 22.96 -17.38 -4.92
C LYS A 652 22.20 -17.13 -3.62
N ALA A 653 22.00 -18.15 -2.80
CA ALA A 653 21.40 -18.00 -1.48
C ALA A 653 22.23 -17.05 -0.60
N PHE A 654 23.56 -17.19 -0.65
CA PHE A 654 24.51 -16.31 0.00
C PHE A 654 24.38 -14.86 -0.48
N GLU A 655 24.38 -14.62 -1.79
CA GLU A 655 24.26 -13.28 -2.35
C GLU A 655 22.96 -12.59 -1.91
N GLN A 656 21.85 -13.35 -1.82
CA GLN A 656 20.57 -12.81 -1.38
C GLN A 656 20.63 -12.24 0.05
N ILE A 657 21.21 -12.99 0.99
CA ILE A 657 21.34 -12.54 2.38
C ILE A 657 22.42 -11.46 2.50
N ALA A 658 23.60 -11.68 1.92
CA ALA A 658 24.74 -10.76 2.02
C ALA A 658 24.44 -9.38 1.43
N MET A 659 23.57 -9.30 0.42
CA MET A 659 23.11 -8.04 -0.19
C MET A 659 21.83 -7.49 0.45
N ALA A 660 21.26 -8.16 1.46
CA ALA A 660 19.99 -7.82 2.10
C ALA A 660 18.87 -7.53 1.09
N LYS A 661 18.70 -8.42 0.09
CA LYS A 661 17.70 -8.21 -0.98
C LYS A 661 16.29 -8.25 -0.39
N VAL A 662 15.54 -7.17 -0.54
CA VAL A 662 14.13 -7.07 -0.13
C VAL A 662 13.25 -7.07 -1.37
N ALA A 663 12.30 -8.00 -1.44
CA ALA A 663 11.25 -7.98 -2.44
C ALA A 663 10.29 -6.83 -2.16
N THR A 664 9.85 -6.14 -3.22
CA THR A 664 8.96 -4.97 -3.19
C THR A 664 7.51 -5.30 -3.57
N SER A 665 7.21 -6.60 -3.72
CA SER A 665 5.88 -7.17 -3.88
C SER A 665 5.90 -8.66 -3.51
N ALA A 666 4.72 -9.24 -3.27
CA ALA A 666 4.62 -10.70 -3.07
C ALA A 666 5.07 -11.51 -4.30
N LEU A 667 4.88 -10.96 -5.50
CA LEU A 667 5.31 -11.64 -6.73
C LEU A 667 6.84 -11.65 -6.85
N GLU A 668 7.50 -10.54 -6.57
CA GLU A 668 8.97 -10.48 -6.49
C GLU A 668 9.51 -11.34 -5.34
N ALA A 669 8.76 -11.47 -4.24
CA ALA A 669 9.13 -12.34 -3.12
C ALA A 669 9.14 -13.82 -3.52
N LYS A 670 8.32 -14.23 -4.50
CA LYS A 670 8.42 -15.56 -5.12
C LYS A 670 9.69 -15.71 -5.97
N GLU A 671 10.07 -14.67 -6.70
CA GLU A 671 11.30 -14.67 -7.51
C GLU A 671 12.56 -14.78 -6.64
N TYR A 672 12.54 -14.14 -5.46
CA TYR A 672 13.59 -14.26 -4.44
C TYR A 672 13.42 -15.48 -3.52
N ARG A 673 12.45 -16.36 -3.78
CA ARG A 673 12.20 -17.59 -3.00
C ARG A 673 11.90 -17.37 -1.50
N TYR A 674 11.66 -16.13 -1.06
CA TYR A 674 11.07 -15.87 0.25
C TYR A 674 9.67 -16.50 0.33
N LEU A 675 8.92 -16.42 -0.78
CA LEU A 675 7.68 -17.16 -0.98
C LEU A 675 7.91 -18.31 -1.98
N ARG A 676 7.19 -19.41 -1.79
CA ARG A 676 7.16 -20.55 -2.71
C ARG A 676 6.31 -20.23 -3.93
N ALA A 677 6.53 -20.96 -5.02
CA ALA A 677 5.65 -20.88 -6.20
C ALA A 677 4.18 -21.19 -5.83
N SER A 678 3.99 -22.10 -4.89
CA SER A 678 2.70 -22.58 -4.38
C SER A 678 2.03 -21.63 -3.38
N ASP A 679 2.70 -20.59 -2.91
CA ASP A 679 2.09 -19.58 -2.02
C ASP A 679 1.08 -18.72 -2.78
N GLY A 680 0.06 -18.21 -2.08
CA GLY A 680 -1.01 -17.41 -2.69
C GLY A 680 -0.71 -15.92 -2.66
N ILE A 681 -1.31 -15.18 -3.60
CA ILE A 681 -1.31 -13.71 -3.61
C ILE A 681 -2.76 -13.23 -3.60
N THR A 682 -3.13 -12.46 -2.58
CA THR A 682 -4.40 -11.73 -2.51
C THR A 682 -4.17 -10.28 -2.90
N MET A 683 -4.94 -9.75 -3.85
CA MET A 683 -4.84 -8.33 -4.25
C MET A 683 -5.47 -7.39 -3.21
N ASN A 684 -6.60 -7.78 -2.63
CA ASN A 684 -7.28 -7.01 -1.61
C ASN A 684 -6.74 -7.31 -0.21
N ARG A 685 -6.05 -6.33 0.39
CA ARG A 685 -5.51 -6.45 1.75
C ARG A 685 -6.53 -6.96 2.78
N ASP A 686 -7.78 -6.50 2.67
CA ASP A 686 -8.84 -6.79 3.65
C ASP A 686 -9.30 -8.27 3.62
N ARG A 687 -8.87 -9.03 2.59
CA ARG A 687 -9.21 -10.46 2.42
C ARG A 687 -8.08 -11.41 2.80
N VAL A 688 -6.89 -10.91 3.14
CA VAL A 688 -5.70 -11.74 3.30
C VAL A 688 -5.87 -12.78 4.40
N ILE A 689 -6.42 -12.40 5.57
CA ILE A 689 -6.69 -13.32 6.68
C ILE A 689 -7.73 -14.38 6.30
N SER A 690 -8.83 -13.97 5.67
CA SER A 690 -9.89 -14.88 5.23
C SER A 690 -9.44 -15.85 4.13
N ASP A 691 -8.59 -15.41 3.21
CA ASP A 691 -8.05 -16.27 2.16
C ASP A 691 -6.97 -17.21 2.75
N ALA A 692 -6.17 -16.76 3.73
CA ALA A 692 -5.25 -17.61 4.49
C ALA A 692 -6.00 -18.71 5.26
N LYS A 693 -7.14 -18.39 5.89
CA LYS A 693 -8.02 -19.37 6.54
C LYS A 693 -8.47 -20.45 5.56
N LYS A 694 -8.85 -20.10 4.33
CA LYS A 694 -9.21 -21.10 3.29
C LYS A 694 -8.04 -22.01 2.94
N VAL A 695 -6.81 -21.48 2.93
CA VAL A 695 -5.60 -22.29 2.72
C VAL A 695 -5.40 -23.28 3.87
N VAL A 696 -5.58 -22.86 5.13
CA VAL A 696 -5.57 -23.77 6.30
C VAL A 696 -6.57 -24.91 6.13
N LEU A 697 -7.83 -24.57 5.85
CA LEU A 697 -8.91 -25.54 5.69
C LEU A 697 -8.60 -26.51 4.55
N HIS A 698 -8.13 -26.01 3.41
CA HIS A 698 -7.74 -26.82 2.27
C HIS A 698 -6.61 -27.80 2.61
N LEU A 699 -5.53 -27.35 3.27
CA LEU A 699 -4.43 -28.22 3.68
C LEU A 699 -4.92 -29.31 4.65
N SER A 700 -5.70 -28.90 5.65
CA SER A 700 -6.28 -29.80 6.66
C SER A 700 -7.17 -30.87 6.00
N GLU A 701 -8.07 -30.49 5.10
CA GLU A 701 -8.95 -31.40 4.35
C GLU A 701 -8.19 -32.38 3.44
N MET A 702 -7.04 -31.97 2.92
CA MET A 702 -6.17 -32.82 2.09
C MET A 702 -5.28 -33.76 2.92
N GLY A 703 -5.49 -33.85 4.23
CA GLY A 703 -4.76 -34.77 5.10
C GLY A 703 -3.34 -34.31 5.40
N TYR A 704 -3.16 -33.00 5.66
CA TYR A 704 -1.88 -32.39 6.00
C TYR A 704 -1.02 -33.25 6.94
N ARG A 705 0.28 -33.26 6.65
CA ARG A 705 1.34 -33.80 7.49
C ARG A 705 2.49 -32.81 7.53
N PRO A 706 3.17 -32.66 8.68
CA PRO A 706 4.35 -31.82 8.77
C PRO A 706 5.42 -32.27 7.77
N PRO A 707 6.25 -31.34 7.25
CA PRO A 707 7.36 -31.67 6.40
C PRO A 707 8.35 -32.59 7.14
N MET A 708 9.00 -33.48 6.40
CA MET A 708 10.09 -34.29 6.95
C MET A 708 11.31 -33.40 7.23
N PRO A 709 12.06 -33.65 8.33
CA PRO A 709 13.30 -32.94 8.60
C PRO A 709 14.29 -33.05 7.43
N PHE A 710 14.79 -31.91 6.97
CA PHE A 710 15.71 -31.85 5.84
C PHE A 710 17.15 -32.14 6.28
N LYS A 711 17.93 -32.81 5.41
CA LYS A 711 19.37 -33.01 5.61
C LYS A 711 20.15 -32.37 4.49
N PHE A 712 21.19 -31.62 4.82
CA PHE A 712 22.00 -30.88 3.86
C PHE A 712 23.30 -31.61 3.54
N ARG A 713 23.72 -31.51 2.27
CA ARG A 713 25.11 -31.75 1.84
C ARG A 713 25.74 -30.41 1.50
N LEU A 714 26.62 -29.93 2.38
CA LEU A 714 27.21 -28.59 2.26
C LEU A 714 28.71 -28.67 1.93
N PRO A 715 29.25 -27.68 1.19
CA PRO A 715 30.61 -27.76 0.64
C PRO A 715 31.72 -27.60 1.69
N GLY A 716 31.39 -27.22 2.92
CA GLY A 716 32.35 -27.04 4.00
C GLY A 716 33.39 -25.97 3.70
N GLU A 717 34.60 -26.20 4.20
CA GLU A 717 35.72 -25.26 4.10
C GLU A 717 36.08 -24.91 2.65
N SER A 718 35.93 -25.85 1.71
CA SER A 718 36.23 -25.63 0.29
C SER A 718 35.28 -24.59 -0.36
N GLY A 719 33.98 -24.68 -0.06
CA GLY A 719 33.00 -23.70 -0.53
C GLY A 719 33.20 -22.35 0.15
N TYR A 720 33.49 -22.34 1.44
CA TYR A 720 33.79 -21.13 2.20
C TYR A 720 35.01 -20.38 1.63
N ALA A 721 36.12 -21.08 1.34
CA ALA A 721 37.31 -20.49 0.74
C ALA A 721 37.01 -19.85 -0.64
N THR A 722 36.13 -20.47 -1.43
CA THR A 722 35.72 -19.94 -2.73
C THR A 722 34.93 -18.63 -2.59
N ILE A 723 33.97 -18.57 -1.67
CA ILE A 723 33.21 -17.33 -1.39
C ILE A 723 34.13 -16.25 -0.82
N TRP A 724 35.07 -16.62 0.06
CA TRP A 724 36.05 -15.70 0.62
C TRP A 724 36.84 -14.99 -0.48
N THR A 725 37.45 -15.71 -1.43
CA THR A 725 38.22 -15.10 -2.53
C THR A 725 37.40 -14.05 -3.31
N ASN A 726 36.10 -14.30 -3.51
CA ASN A 726 35.21 -13.32 -4.14
C ASN A 726 34.99 -12.09 -3.26
N LEU A 727 34.80 -12.27 -1.95
CA LEU A 727 34.68 -11.15 -1.01
C LEU A 727 35.96 -10.30 -0.93
N GLU A 728 37.14 -10.91 -0.99
CA GLU A 728 38.41 -10.18 -1.07
C GLU A 728 38.47 -9.32 -2.33
N THR A 729 38.06 -9.88 -3.48
CA THR A 729 37.98 -9.13 -4.74
C THR A 729 37.02 -7.94 -4.61
N MET A 730 35.85 -8.13 -3.99
CA MET A 730 34.88 -7.06 -3.78
C MET A 730 35.39 -5.97 -2.84
N LYS A 731 36.07 -6.34 -1.75
CA LYS A 731 36.70 -5.39 -0.81
C LYS A 731 37.78 -4.58 -1.51
N ASN A 732 38.71 -5.23 -2.19
CA ASN A 732 39.81 -4.56 -2.91
C ASN A 732 39.29 -3.65 -4.03
N GLY A 733 38.14 -3.97 -4.61
CA GLY A 733 37.42 -3.13 -5.58
C GLY A 733 36.58 -2.00 -4.97
N ASN A 734 36.60 -1.79 -3.64
CA ASN A 734 35.77 -0.82 -2.91
C ASN A 734 34.25 -1.01 -3.08
N TYR A 735 33.79 -2.22 -3.41
CA TYR A 735 32.36 -2.52 -3.50
C TYR A 735 31.72 -2.77 -2.12
N ILE A 736 32.51 -3.27 -1.16
CA ILE A 736 32.09 -3.55 0.22
C ILE A 736 33.13 -3.01 1.20
N SER A 737 32.69 -2.61 2.41
CA SER A 737 33.61 -2.22 3.48
C SER A 737 34.31 -3.43 4.10
N GLU A 738 35.35 -3.19 4.90
CA GLU A 738 36.00 -4.27 5.68
C GLU A 738 35.01 -4.98 6.60
N TYR A 739 34.08 -4.24 7.19
CA TYR A 739 33.11 -4.80 8.11
C TYR A 739 31.97 -5.53 7.40
N ASP A 740 31.55 -5.05 6.22
CA ASP A 740 30.63 -5.81 5.35
C ASP A 740 31.23 -7.16 4.96
N MET A 741 32.55 -7.20 4.65
CA MET A 741 33.26 -8.46 4.41
C MET A 741 33.31 -9.35 5.66
N HIS A 742 33.47 -8.80 6.86
CA HIS A 742 33.45 -9.57 8.11
C HIS A 742 32.10 -10.26 8.33
N ILE A 743 30.99 -9.55 8.17
CA ILE A 743 29.63 -10.10 8.28
C ILE A 743 29.39 -11.15 7.18
N ALA A 744 29.78 -10.84 5.93
CA ALA A 744 29.64 -11.74 4.80
C ALA A 744 30.42 -13.06 5.01
N LYS A 745 31.60 -13.03 5.63
CA LYS A 745 32.32 -14.26 6.01
C LYS A 745 31.52 -15.12 7.00
N LYS A 746 30.88 -14.52 8.00
CA LYS A 746 30.02 -15.26 8.93
C LYS A 746 28.84 -15.92 8.22
N ILE A 747 28.17 -15.22 7.30
CA ILE A 747 27.08 -15.78 6.50
C ILE A 747 27.60 -16.94 5.62
N ALA A 748 28.73 -16.75 4.95
CA ALA A 748 29.35 -17.79 4.12
C ALA A 748 29.72 -19.04 4.94
N TRP A 749 30.21 -18.85 6.16
CA TRP A 749 30.55 -19.95 7.07
C TRP A 749 29.31 -20.82 7.37
N VAL A 750 28.20 -20.19 7.76
CA VAL A 750 26.94 -20.89 8.05
C VAL A 750 26.40 -21.59 6.81
N MET A 751 26.34 -20.90 5.67
CA MET A 751 25.77 -21.46 4.44
C MET A 751 26.61 -22.58 3.81
N CYS A 752 27.92 -22.59 4.07
CA CYS A 752 28.80 -23.68 3.68
C CYS A 752 28.83 -24.83 4.70
N GLY A 753 28.16 -24.70 5.85
CA GLY A 753 28.07 -25.75 6.87
C GLY A 753 29.27 -25.83 7.82
N GLY A 754 30.10 -24.80 7.89
CA GLY A 754 31.28 -24.76 8.76
C GLY A 754 32.25 -25.92 8.52
N VAL A 755 32.66 -26.60 9.60
CA VAL A 755 33.58 -27.75 9.54
C VAL A 755 32.81 -29.00 9.13
N THR A 756 32.58 -29.15 7.82
CA THR A 756 31.92 -30.31 7.20
C THR A 756 32.49 -30.58 5.81
N SER A 757 31.91 -31.55 5.09
CA SER A 757 32.22 -31.80 3.68
C SER A 757 30.97 -32.23 2.91
N LYS A 758 31.02 -32.22 1.58
CA LYS A 758 29.89 -32.59 0.71
C LYS A 758 29.44 -34.05 0.89
N GLU A 759 30.32 -34.88 1.43
CA GLU A 759 30.09 -36.29 1.74
C GLU A 759 29.27 -36.47 3.02
N VAL A 760 29.32 -35.50 3.95
CA VAL A 760 28.64 -35.56 5.24
C VAL A 760 27.23 -34.96 5.12
N LEU A 761 26.24 -35.67 5.67
CA LEU A 761 24.89 -35.15 5.84
C LEU A 761 24.78 -34.46 7.21
N VAL A 762 24.39 -33.20 7.21
CA VAL A 762 24.07 -32.44 8.43
C VAL A 762 22.57 -32.15 8.50
N ASP A 763 21.99 -32.09 9.68
CA ASP A 763 20.56 -31.79 9.85
C ASP A 763 20.31 -30.27 9.98
N GLU A 764 19.03 -29.89 10.07
CA GLU A 764 18.64 -28.49 10.26
C GLU A 764 19.15 -27.91 11.58
N GLN A 765 19.24 -28.71 12.65
CA GLN A 765 19.69 -28.23 13.96
C GLN A 765 21.17 -27.83 13.91
N TYR A 766 22.01 -28.61 13.22
CA TYR A 766 23.41 -28.27 13.01
C TYR A 766 23.58 -26.91 12.34
N VAL A 767 22.78 -26.60 11.31
CA VAL A 767 22.84 -25.29 10.63
C VAL A 767 22.31 -24.17 11.53
N LEU A 768 21.24 -24.42 12.31
CA LEU A 768 20.70 -23.46 13.28
C LEU A 768 21.71 -23.13 14.40
N ASP A 769 22.50 -24.11 14.83
CA ASP A 769 23.54 -23.90 15.85
C ASP A 769 24.69 -23.04 15.31
N LEU A 770 25.14 -23.30 14.06
CA LEU A 770 26.10 -22.43 13.38
C LEU A 770 25.57 -21.00 13.18
N GLU A 771 24.30 -20.87 12.81
CA GLU A 771 23.61 -19.60 12.65
C GLU A 771 23.60 -18.80 13.97
N ARG A 772 23.25 -19.46 15.08
CA ARG A 772 23.23 -18.86 16.42
C ARG A 772 24.62 -18.48 16.91
N GLU A 773 25.62 -19.33 16.72
CA GLU A 773 27.02 -19.04 17.06
C GLU A 773 27.53 -17.81 16.31
N ALA A 774 27.31 -17.76 14.99
CA ALA A 774 27.72 -16.65 14.16
C ALA A 774 27.02 -15.34 14.58
N PHE A 775 25.74 -15.40 14.95
CA PHE A 775 24.98 -14.25 15.41
C PHE A 775 25.53 -13.70 16.72
N LEU A 776 25.74 -14.57 17.72
CA LEU A 776 26.31 -14.19 19.01
C LEU A 776 27.70 -13.56 18.86
N SER A 777 28.53 -14.12 17.98
CA SER A 777 29.83 -13.54 17.65
C SER A 777 29.70 -12.11 17.10
N LEU A 778 28.75 -11.85 16.21
CA LEU A 778 28.53 -10.49 15.67
C LEU A 778 27.94 -9.52 16.70
N CYS A 779 27.12 -10.00 17.65
CA CYS A 779 26.65 -9.16 18.77
C CYS A 779 27.80 -8.65 19.65
N GLY A 780 28.90 -9.42 19.74
CA GLY A 780 30.13 -9.04 20.44
C GLY A 780 30.92 -7.91 19.79
N GLU A 781 30.66 -7.60 18.52
CA GLU A 781 31.45 -6.63 17.75
C GLU A 781 30.97 -5.19 17.96
N GLN A 782 31.91 -4.29 18.28
CA GLN A 782 31.60 -2.87 18.49
C GLN A 782 30.93 -2.22 17.27
N LYS A 783 31.42 -2.53 16.05
CA LYS A 783 30.85 -1.98 14.81
C LYS A 783 29.40 -2.42 14.59
N THR A 784 29.01 -3.60 15.03
CA THR A 784 27.59 -4.03 15.00
C THR A 784 26.75 -3.23 15.97
N GLN A 785 27.23 -3.02 17.19
CA GLN A 785 26.52 -2.19 18.18
C GLN A 785 26.32 -0.75 17.68
N GLU A 786 27.33 -0.18 17.02
CA GLU A 786 27.24 1.13 16.34
C GLU A 786 26.19 1.13 15.22
N ARG A 787 26.14 0.08 14.38
CA ARG A 787 25.12 -0.05 13.32
C ARG A 787 23.70 -0.16 13.91
N ILE A 788 23.50 -0.93 14.98
CA ILE A 788 22.21 -1.05 15.67
C ILE A 788 21.78 0.30 16.26
N GLN A 789 22.68 0.97 17.00
CA GLN A 789 22.42 2.29 17.57
C GLN A 789 22.07 3.31 16.48
N TYR A 790 22.83 3.33 15.39
CA TYR A 790 22.59 4.26 14.29
C TYR A 790 21.24 3.99 13.60
N MET A 791 20.87 2.72 13.39
CA MET A 791 19.57 2.34 12.85
C MET A 791 18.44 2.83 13.76
N LEU A 792 18.53 2.60 15.07
CA LEU A 792 17.53 3.05 16.05
C LEU A 792 17.37 4.58 16.07
N MET A 793 18.47 5.32 15.94
CA MET A 793 18.46 6.79 15.95
C MET A 793 18.02 7.41 14.61
N ASN A 794 18.38 6.79 13.48
CA ASN A 794 18.28 7.41 12.15
C ASN A 794 17.28 6.71 11.20
N ASN A 795 16.76 5.54 11.59
CA ASN A 795 15.93 4.67 10.75
C ASN A 795 16.56 4.37 9.38
N LYS A 796 17.89 4.23 9.33
CA LYS A 796 18.64 3.85 8.13
C LYS A 796 19.93 3.11 8.50
N PRO A 797 20.44 2.20 7.65
CA PRO A 797 21.71 1.50 7.89
C PRO A 797 22.91 2.45 7.99
N LEU A 798 23.88 2.08 8.82
CA LEU A 798 25.23 2.66 8.84
C LEU A 798 26.18 1.73 8.07
N ARG A 799 27.00 2.28 7.16
CA ARG A 799 28.11 1.55 6.53
C ARG A 799 29.43 2.11 7.08
N ASN A 800 29.92 1.49 8.15
CA ASN A 800 31.20 1.74 8.85
C ASN A 800 32.19 0.58 8.66
#